data_AF-A0A2V6LSQ1-F1
#
_entry.id   AF-A0A2V6LSQ1-F1
#
_cell.length_a   1.000
_cell.length_b   1.000
_cell.length_c   1.000
_cell.angle_alpha   90.00
_cell.angle_beta   90.00
_cell.angle_gamma   90.00
#
_symmetry.space_group_name_H-M   'P 1'
#
loop_
_entity.id
_entity.type
_entity.pdbx_description
1 polymer ?
#
loop_
_entity_poly.entity_id
_entity_poly.type
_entity_poly.pdbx_seq_one_letter_code
_entity_poly.pdbx_strand_id
1 'polypeptide(L)'
;MDGGNCRIQEKAAASLNPSQVETALVQLSERWPEKAPLLVRVIEQFPLGETALLHLLAVSSTCATRLTRNPQTLLWLCKPEVCLASRGHAQMFHELHAMADGSIAKQDFATLRLWKGAEMTRVALRELANVAPLEETTGELSLIAEICIRGVFEHWNAEFRKRYGSPNAEFAILALGKLGGGELNHSSDVDLLFLYSDEGQLASHLSYHEFFNWLGKKILETFSTPHPQGSLFRVDLRLRPEGSAGPLARSLESMENYYAGFGETWERLALIKARGIAGSRELAYEFLRQHQPFIYPKSATPDLLEEIANIKRRIERDVVGPDKLQRDVKLGIGGIREIEFIVQALQLIHGAQHPFLQEPSMLKALRALRQLHLLPREEVLALDNAYRFLRRVEHRLQIEAEQQVHTVPEDPEALRRLAHSLRFLSAEAFTAALQERMGTVRPIFQRIISATPAEPAKINLEIFNDSKRAEKALADLARGPARFHVAPRTRQIFRKLRPLLLDWLAKAADPDAVLNQFVRFVEAYGLRSLLFELLVANPRLLDLLVKTFDASRFAGDLLIRRPQLLEEITRDPTFSDARSIAEHLRRLDSLGASAFHFDPIRAYRQRQILRMVLRDVLHSARLATSSTFGAEL
;
A
#
# COMPACT_ATOMS: atom_id res chain seq x y z
N MET A 1 -55.14 -9.92 -15.66
CA MET A 1 -53.91 -9.99 -14.85
C MET A 1 -53.30 -11.40 -14.84
N ASP A 2 -54.10 -12.48 -14.93
CA ASP A 2 -53.60 -13.87 -14.84
C ASP A 2 -52.64 -14.34 -15.94
N GLY A 3 -52.79 -13.89 -17.19
CA GLY A 3 -51.89 -14.28 -18.29
C GLY A 3 -50.47 -13.68 -18.21
N GLY A 4 -50.28 -12.60 -17.44
CA GLY A 4 -48.96 -11.96 -17.25
C GLY A 4 -48.09 -12.71 -16.23
N ASN A 5 -48.69 -13.16 -15.13
CA ASN A 5 -47.99 -13.90 -14.07
C ASN A 5 -47.53 -15.28 -14.54
N CYS A 6 -48.35 -15.99 -15.32
CA CYS A 6 -47.97 -17.29 -15.88
C CYS A 6 -46.72 -17.19 -16.79
N ARG A 7 -46.64 -16.16 -17.65
CA ARG A 7 -45.44 -15.91 -18.47
C ARG A 7 -44.21 -15.50 -17.66
N ILE A 8 -44.38 -14.79 -16.54
CA ILE A 8 -43.26 -14.43 -15.64
C ILE A 8 -42.66 -15.68 -15.01
N GLN A 9 -43.50 -16.62 -14.57
CA GLN A 9 -43.07 -17.90 -13.99
C GLN A 9 -42.32 -18.78 -15.00
N GLU A 10 -42.83 -18.88 -16.23
CA GLU A 10 -42.17 -19.59 -17.33
C GLU A 10 -40.76 -19.02 -17.60
N LYS A 11 -40.61 -17.68 -17.65
CA LYS A 11 -39.32 -17.02 -17.89
C LYS A 11 -38.33 -17.23 -16.74
N ALA A 12 -38.80 -17.26 -15.49
CA ALA A 12 -37.94 -17.45 -14.32
C ALA A 12 -37.40 -18.89 -14.19
N ALA A 13 -38.18 -19.90 -14.58
CA ALA A 13 -37.88 -21.32 -14.39
C ALA A 13 -36.56 -21.78 -15.04
N ALA A 14 -36.16 -21.17 -16.17
CA ALA A 14 -34.93 -21.51 -16.89
C ALA A 14 -33.68 -20.75 -16.40
N SER A 15 -33.81 -19.90 -15.38
CA SER A 15 -32.70 -19.05 -14.89
C SER A 15 -31.82 -19.76 -13.85
N LEU A 16 -30.65 -19.18 -13.55
CA LEU A 16 -29.72 -19.72 -12.54
C LEU A 16 -30.28 -19.67 -11.11
N ASN A 17 -31.26 -18.81 -10.85
CA ASN A 17 -31.90 -18.64 -9.55
C ASN A 17 -33.40 -18.28 -9.76
N PRO A 18 -34.24 -19.28 -10.06
CA PRO A 18 -35.64 -19.04 -10.45
C PRO A 18 -36.44 -18.23 -9.43
N SER A 19 -36.29 -18.52 -8.13
CA SER A 19 -37.05 -17.85 -7.06
C SER A 19 -36.72 -16.35 -6.98
N GLN A 20 -35.44 -15.99 -7.10
CA GLN A 20 -35.01 -14.60 -7.11
C GLN A 20 -35.51 -13.85 -8.35
N VAL A 21 -35.42 -14.48 -9.52
CA VAL A 21 -35.90 -13.87 -10.78
C VAL A 21 -37.41 -13.68 -10.74
N GLU A 22 -38.17 -14.68 -10.33
CA GLU A 22 -39.63 -14.58 -10.20
C GLU A 22 -40.02 -13.44 -9.25
N THR A 23 -39.42 -13.42 -8.05
CA THR A 23 -39.66 -12.36 -7.06
C THR A 23 -39.37 -10.98 -7.62
N ALA A 24 -38.24 -10.81 -8.31
CA ALA A 24 -37.87 -9.52 -8.90
C ALA A 24 -38.83 -9.09 -10.01
N LEU A 25 -39.27 -10.01 -10.87
CA LEU A 25 -40.19 -9.72 -11.96
C LEU A 25 -41.60 -9.40 -11.47
N VAL A 26 -42.08 -10.07 -10.42
CA VAL A 26 -43.35 -9.75 -9.76
C VAL A 26 -43.29 -8.36 -9.13
N GLN A 27 -42.25 -8.04 -8.35
CA GLN A 27 -42.11 -6.71 -7.75
C GLN A 27 -41.96 -5.60 -8.80
N LEU A 28 -41.28 -5.88 -9.92
CA LEU A 28 -41.17 -4.96 -11.05
C LEU A 28 -42.54 -4.71 -11.69
N SER A 29 -43.38 -5.75 -11.82
CA SER A 29 -44.70 -5.62 -12.46
C SER A 29 -45.66 -4.79 -11.60
N GLU A 30 -45.62 -4.95 -10.28
CA GLU A 30 -46.43 -4.18 -9.31
C GLU A 30 -46.13 -2.68 -9.33
N ARG A 31 -44.85 -2.32 -9.58
CA ARG A 31 -44.37 -0.92 -9.59
C ARG A 31 -44.18 -0.37 -10.99
N TRP A 32 -44.61 -1.11 -12.01
CA TRP A 32 -44.33 -0.75 -13.40
C TRP A 32 -45.05 0.53 -13.79
N PRO A 33 -44.40 1.48 -14.49
CA PRO A 33 -45.05 2.74 -14.85
C PRO A 33 -46.22 2.52 -15.82
N GLU A 34 -47.40 3.06 -15.52
CA GLU A 34 -48.63 2.85 -16.32
C GLU A 34 -48.48 3.25 -17.79
N LYS A 35 -47.67 4.28 -18.08
CA LYS A 35 -47.42 4.81 -19.43
C LYS A 35 -46.28 4.10 -20.17
N ALA A 36 -45.59 3.14 -19.53
CA ALA A 36 -44.49 2.41 -20.14
C ALA A 36 -45.00 1.22 -20.99
N PRO A 37 -44.20 0.73 -21.96
CA PRO A 37 -44.51 -0.52 -22.65
C PRO A 37 -44.68 -1.68 -21.66
N LEU A 38 -45.50 -2.68 -22.00
CA LEU A 38 -45.71 -3.86 -21.16
C LEU A 38 -44.37 -4.49 -20.76
N LEU A 39 -44.18 -4.74 -19.46
CA LEU A 39 -42.93 -5.31 -18.91
C LEU A 39 -42.48 -6.57 -19.65
N VAL A 40 -43.40 -7.48 -19.97
CA VAL A 40 -43.10 -8.71 -20.74
C VAL A 40 -42.48 -8.38 -22.10
N ARG A 41 -43.00 -7.38 -22.82
CA ARG A 41 -42.43 -6.93 -24.10
C ARG A 41 -41.05 -6.31 -23.92
N VAL A 42 -40.85 -5.55 -22.84
CA VAL A 42 -39.55 -4.95 -22.51
C VAL A 42 -38.49 -6.03 -22.25
N ILE A 43 -38.85 -7.13 -21.61
CA ILE A 43 -37.97 -8.28 -21.37
C ILE A 43 -37.67 -9.02 -22.68
N GLU A 44 -38.70 -9.34 -23.48
CA GLU A 44 -38.56 -10.08 -24.74
C GLU A 44 -37.74 -9.31 -25.79
N GLN A 45 -37.86 -7.98 -25.80
CA GLN A 45 -37.17 -7.09 -26.74
C GLN A 45 -35.93 -6.42 -26.13
N PHE A 46 -35.42 -6.95 -25.01
CA PHE A 46 -34.27 -6.36 -24.34
C PHE A 46 -33.05 -6.35 -25.29
N PRO A 47 -32.32 -5.24 -25.48
CA PRO A 47 -31.31 -5.14 -26.56
C PRO A 47 -30.15 -6.14 -26.45
N LEU A 48 -29.80 -6.56 -25.23
CA LEU A 48 -28.78 -7.59 -24.97
C LEU A 48 -29.34 -9.02 -24.94
N GLY A 49 -30.62 -9.17 -25.30
CA GLY A 49 -31.38 -10.41 -25.20
C GLY A 49 -31.99 -10.62 -23.82
N GLU A 50 -33.12 -11.33 -23.80
CA GLU A 50 -33.85 -11.70 -22.58
C GLU A 50 -32.94 -12.41 -21.57
N THR A 51 -32.11 -13.35 -22.04
CA THR A 51 -31.21 -14.12 -21.18
C THR A 51 -30.24 -13.24 -20.40
N ALA A 52 -29.78 -12.11 -20.95
CA ALA A 52 -28.86 -11.21 -20.26
C ALA A 52 -29.53 -10.53 -19.05
N LEU A 53 -30.75 -10.05 -19.22
CA LEU A 53 -31.53 -9.42 -18.15
C LEU A 53 -31.89 -10.45 -17.06
N LEU A 54 -32.37 -11.62 -17.44
CA LEU A 54 -32.69 -12.68 -16.48
C LEU A 54 -31.44 -13.16 -15.73
N HIS A 55 -30.28 -13.23 -16.40
CA HIS A 55 -29.01 -13.57 -15.76
C HIS A 55 -28.57 -12.49 -14.75
N LEU A 56 -28.74 -11.20 -15.06
CA LEU A 56 -28.51 -10.12 -14.09
C LEU A 56 -29.40 -10.27 -12.85
N LEU A 57 -30.69 -10.51 -13.05
CA LEU A 57 -31.65 -10.69 -11.95
C LEU A 57 -31.36 -11.95 -11.14
N ALA A 58 -30.88 -13.02 -11.77
CA ALA A 58 -30.53 -14.27 -11.09
C ALA A 58 -29.26 -14.16 -10.26
N VAL A 59 -28.25 -13.43 -10.76
CA VAL A 59 -26.93 -13.33 -10.12
C VAL A 59 -26.87 -12.20 -9.11
N SER A 60 -27.50 -11.05 -9.36
CA SER A 60 -27.34 -9.86 -8.52
C SER A 60 -28.64 -9.45 -7.83
N SER A 61 -28.74 -9.81 -6.55
CA SER A 61 -29.84 -9.37 -5.68
C SER A 61 -29.89 -7.85 -5.54
N THR A 62 -28.72 -7.20 -5.56
CA THR A 62 -28.60 -5.74 -5.45
C THR A 62 -29.10 -5.04 -6.71
N CYS A 63 -28.73 -5.52 -7.90
CA CYS A 63 -29.27 -4.96 -9.15
C CYS A 63 -30.77 -5.21 -9.26
N ALA A 64 -31.25 -6.41 -8.89
CA ALA A 64 -32.68 -6.71 -8.85
C ALA A 64 -33.43 -5.71 -7.95
N THR A 65 -32.95 -5.48 -6.73
CA THR A 65 -33.53 -4.52 -5.78
C THR A 65 -33.54 -3.09 -6.32
N ARG A 66 -32.48 -2.66 -7.03
CA ARG A 66 -32.45 -1.33 -7.66
C ARG A 66 -33.49 -1.19 -8.76
N LEU A 67 -33.61 -2.20 -9.62
CA LEU A 67 -34.57 -2.19 -10.72
C LEU A 67 -36.01 -2.21 -10.18
N THR A 68 -36.31 -3.03 -9.17
CA THR A 68 -37.66 -3.06 -8.56
C THR A 68 -38.00 -1.78 -7.80
N ARG A 69 -37.00 -1.11 -7.23
CA ARG A 69 -37.19 0.18 -6.56
C ARG A 69 -37.35 1.34 -7.53
N ASN A 70 -36.62 1.34 -8.64
CA ASN A 70 -36.73 2.34 -9.68
C ASN A 70 -36.85 1.69 -11.08
N PRO A 71 -38.06 1.32 -11.50
CA PRO A 71 -38.31 0.69 -12.80
C PRO A 71 -37.92 1.55 -14.01
N GLN A 72 -37.81 2.87 -13.85
CA GLN A 72 -37.32 3.75 -14.92
C GLN A 72 -35.87 3.42 -15.32
N THR A 73 -35.06 2.89 -14.39
CA THR A 73 -33.71 2.41 -14.70
C THR A 73 -33.75 1.29 -15.75
N LEU A 74 -34.73 0.38 -15.68
CA LEU A 74 -34.87 -0.68 -16.68
C LEU A 74 -35.20 -0.10 -18.06
N LEU A 75 -36.13 0.86 -18.13
CA LEU A 75 -36.46 1.55 -19.38
C LEU A 75 -35.27 2.31 -19.97
N TRP A 76 -34.43 2.90 -19.12
CA TRP A 76 -33.19 3.54 -19.54
C TRP A 76 -32.16 2.52 -20.07
N LEU A 77 -32.02 1.36 -19.42
CA LEU A 77 -31.17 0.26 -19.90
C LEU A 77 -31.64 -0.33 -21.24
N CYS A 78 -32.93 -0.25 -21.57
CA CYS A 78 -33.47 -0.71 -22.85
C CYS A 78 -33.08 0.15 -24.05
N LYS A 79 -32.47 1.32 -23.82
CA LYS A 79 -31.93 2.14 -24.89
C LYS A 79 -30.64 1.52 -25.43
N PRO A 80 -30.55 1.15 -26.73
CA PRO A 80 -29.36 0.52 -27.30
C PRO A 80 -28.07 1.33 -27.07
N GLU A 81 -28.15 2.66 -27.17
CA GLU A 81 -27.04 3.58 -26.93
C GLU A 81 -26.54 3.58 -25.48
N VAL A 82 -27.32 3.05 -24.54
CA VAL A 82 -26.94 2.91 -23.13
C VAL A 82 -26.31 1.53 -22.88
N CYS A 83 -26.97 0.45 -23.27
CA CYS A 83 -26.53 -0.90 -22.87
C CYS A 83 -25.53 -1.56 -23.83
N LEU A 84 -25.45 -1.15 -25.10
CA LEU A 84 -24.52 -1.75 -26.07
C LEU A 84 -23.16 -1.04 -26.12
N ALA A 85 -23.12 0.24 -25.76
CA ALA A 85 -21.93 1.08 -25.92
C ALA A 85 -21.19 1.36 -24.60
N SER A 86 -19.87 1.49 -24.71
CA SER A 86 -19.04 2.10 -23.67
C SER A 86 -19.37 3.57 -23.55
N ARG A 87 -19.22 4.11 -22.33
CA ARG A 87 -19.60 5.46 -21.99
C ARG A 87 -18.41 6.18 -21.37
N GLY A 88 -18.05 7.30 -21.99
CA GLY A 88 -16.95 8.14 -21.54
C GLY A 88 -17.39 9.14 -20.47
N HIS A 89 -16.39 9.74 -19.81
CA HIS A 89 -16.61 10.75 -18.77
C HIS A 89 -17.56 11.87 -19.20
N ALA A 90 -17.35 12.47 -20.38
CA ALA A 90 -18.14 13.61 -20.85
C ALA A 90 -19.64 13.27 -20.99
N GLN A 91 -19.94 12.10 -21.55
CA GLN A 91 -21.32 11.62 -21.72
C GLN A 91 -21.98 11.37 -20.36
N MET A 92 -21.31 10.61 -19.49
CA MET A 92 -21.80 10.30 -18.13
C MET A 92 -22.05 11.57 -17.31
N PHE A 93 -21.10 12.51 -17.35
CA PHE A 93 -21.17 13.77 -16.63
C PHE A 93 -22.32 14.65 -17.13
N HIS A 94 -22.51 14.74 -18.46
CA HIS A 94 -23.60 15.52 -19.05
C HIS A 94 -24.98 14.98 -18.65
N GLU A 95 -25.17 13.66 -18.69
CA GLU A 95 -26.43 13.03 -18.28
C GLU A 95 -26.70 13.23 -16.79
N LEU A 96 -25.70 13.09 -15.92
CA LEU A 96 -25.84 13.38 -14.49
C LEU A 96 -26.28 14.84 -14.26
N HIS A 97 -25.71 15.80 -14.98
CA HIS A 97 -26.08 17.21 -14.85
C HIS A 97 -27.51 17.48 -15.31
N ALA A 98 -27.93 16.85 -16.42
CA ALA A 98 -29.30 16.93 -16.90
C ALA A 98 -30.29 16.33 -15.88
N MET A 99 -29.92 15.24 -15.20
CA MET A 99 -30.72 14.63 -14.13
C MET A 99 -30.79 15.48 -12.85
N ALA A 100 -29.74 16.23 -12.54
CA ALA A 100 -29.61 16.98 -11.28
C ALA A 100 -30.42 18.29 -11.24
N ASP A 101 -31.04 18.69 -12.36
CA ASP A 101 -31.92 19.87 -12.46
C ASP A 101 -31.33 21.10 -11.75
N GLY A 102 -30.09 21.44 -12.09
CA GLY A 102 -29.38 22.63 -11.58
C GLY A 102 -28.53 22.45 -10.32
N SER A 103 -28.64 21.36 -9.55
CA SER A 103 -27.67 21.10 -8.46
C SER A 103 -27.58 19.63 -8.03
N ILE A 104 -26.38 19.06 -8.14
CA ILE A 104 -26.06 17.68 -7.75
C ILE A 104 -26.18 17.47 -6.23
N ALA A 105 -26.03 18.52 -5.42
CA ALA A 105 -26.04 18.44 -3.96
C ALA A 105 -27.46 18.44 -3.35
N LYS A 106 -28.51 18.65 -4.15
CA LYS A 106 -29.92 18.60 -3.69
C LYS A 106 -30.18 17.30 -2.91
N GLN A 107 -30.87 17.43 -1.79
CA GLN A 107 -31.26 16.31 -0.91
C GLN A 107 -30.07 15.39 -0.56
N ASP A 108 -28.94 15.98 -0.15
CA ASP A 108 -27.72 15.23 0.21
C ASP A 108 -27.22 14.28 -0.89
N PHE A 109 -27.08 14.83 -2.10
CA PHE A 109 -26.57 14.11 -3.26
C PHE A 109 -27.46 12.94 -3.70
N ALA A 110 -28.78 13.05 -3.50
CA ALA A 110 -29.76 12.03 -3.87
C ALA A 110 -29.65 11.59 -5.34
N THR A 111 -29.58 12.55 -6.26
CA THR A 111 -29.47 12.28 -7.70
C THR A 111 -28.15 11.61 -8.05
N LEU A 112 -27.04 12.00 -7.43
CA LEU A 112 -25.73 11.39 -7.65
C LEU A 112 -25.73 9.91 -7.25
N ARG A 113 -26.34 9.58 -6.11
CA ARG A 113 -26.46 8.20 -5.61
C ARG A 113 -27.34 7.33 -6.52
N LEU A 114 -28.46 7.90 -6.98
CA LEU A 114 -29.36 7.24 -7.93
C LEU A 114 -28.65 6.95 -9.26
N TRP A 115 -28.00 7.96 -9.82
CA TRP A 115 -27.23 7.86 -11.06
C TRP A 115 -26.10 6.82 -10.93
N LYS A 116 -25.30 6.88 -9.86
CA LYS A 116 -24.24 5.90 -9.57
C LYS A 116 -24.80 4.47 -9.52
N GLY A 117 -25.94 4.27 -8.86
CA GLY A 117 -26.60 2.97 -8.80
C GLY A 117 -27.03 2.45 -10.18
N ALA A 118 -27.60 3.32 -11.02
CA ALA A 118 -28.00 2.98 -12.38
C ALA A 118 -26.80 2.62 -13.27
N GLU A 119 -25.73 3.41 -13.23
CA GLU A 119 -24.50 3.12 -13.99
C GLU A 119 -23.82 1.83 -13.54
N MET A 120 -23.72 1.57 -12.23
CA MET A 120 -23.17 0.31 -11.74
C MET A 120 -23.99 -0.90 -12.22
N THR A 121 -25.33 -0.79 -12.20
CA THR A 121 -26.20 -1.83 -12.74
C THR A 121 -26.00 -2.01 -14.25
N ARG A 122 -25.80 -0.93 -15.01
CA ARG A 122 -25.46 -0.99 -16.45
C ARG A 122 -24.13 -1.72 -16.68
N VAL A 123 -23.08 -1.37 -15.95
CA VAL A 123 -21.76 -2.01 -16.11
C VAL A 123 -21.84 -3.49 -15.75
N ALA A 124 -22.52 -3.84 -14.65
CA ALA A 124 -22.74 -5.24 -14.27
C ALA A 124 -23.47 -6.00 -15.38
N LEU A 125 -24.58 -5.47 -15.90
CA LEU A 125 -25.31 -6.08 -17.01
C LEU A 125 -24.41 -6.36 -18.23
N ARG A 126 -23.59 -5.39 -18.64
CA ARG A 126 -22.70 -5.52 -19.80
C ARG A 126 -21.61 -6.58 -19.58
N GLU A 127 -21.06 -6.65 -18.37
CA GLU A 127 -20.10 -7.69 -18.02
C GLU A 127 -20.74 -9.09 -17.99
N LEU A 128 -21.93 -9.24 -17.39
CA LEU A 128 -22.66 -10.52 -17.33
C LEU A 128 -23.08 -11.00 -18.73
N ALA A 129 -23.47 -10.08 -19.60
CA ALA A 129 -23.77 -10.32 -21.01
C ALA A 129 -22.51 -10.65 -21.84
N ASN A 130 -21.31 -10.40 -21.29
CA ASN A 130 -20.01 -10.58 -21.96
C ASN A 130 -19.90 -9.74 -23.25
N VAL A 131 -20.36 -8.48 -23.17
CA VAL A 131 -20.26 -7.50 -24.27
C VAL A 131 -19.25 -6.38 -23.99
N ALA A 132 -18.62 -6.38 -22.81
CA ALA A 132 -17.57 -5.45 -22.44
C ALA A 132 -16.32 -6.23 -21.97
N PRO A 133 -15.12 -5.94 -22.50
CA PRO A 133 -13.87 -6.51 -21.99
C PRO A 133 -13.53 -5.95 -20.61
N LEU A 134 -12.63 -6.63 -19.89
CA LEU A 134 -12.24 -6.27 -18.52
C LEU A 134 -11.80 -4.80 -18.39
N GLU A 135 -10.95 -4.31 -19.31
CA GLU A 135 -10.44 -2.93 -19.27
C GLU A 135 -11.55 -1.89 -19.44
N GLU A 136 -12.59 -2.21 -20.23
CA GLU A 136 -13.73 -1.33 -20.40
C GLU A 136 -14.58 -1.30 -19.13
N THR A 137 -14.90 -2.48 -18.58
CA THR A 137 -15.65 -2.61 -17.32
C THR A 137 -14.97 -1.85 -16.18
N THR A 138 -13.68 -2.12 -15.94
CA THR A 138 -12.97 -1.51 -14.80
C THR A 138 -12.68 -0.03 -15.04
N GLY A 139 -12.50 0.38 -16.31
CA GLY A 139 -12.41 1.77 -16.72
C GLY A 139 -13.69 2.54 -16.42
N GLU A 140 -14.86 2.03 -16.84
CA GLU A 140 -16.16 2.66 -16.57
C GLU A 140 -16.45 2.74 -15.07
N LEU A 141 -16.16 1.68 -14.29
CA LEU A 141 -16.31 1.70 -12.83
C LEU A 141 -15.43 2.78 -12.18
N SER A 142 -14.20 2.95 -12.68
CA SER A 142 -13.28 4.00 -12.22
C SER A 142 -13.82 5.39 -12.56
N LEU A 143 -14.37 5.59 -13.76
CA LEU A 143 -14.98 6.85 -14.17
C LEU A 143 -16.19 7.21 -13.31
N ILE A 144 -17.05 6.25 -12.97
CA ILE A 144 -18.20 6.48 -12.08
C ILE A 144 -17.72 6.95 -10.70
N ALA A 145 -16.67 6.33 -10.15
CA ALA A 145 -16.07 6.77 -8.90
C ALA A 145 -15.48 8.18 -8.98
N GLU A 146 -14.74 8.49 -10.05
CA GLU A 146 -14.17 9.82 -10.25
C GLU A 146 -15.24 10.92 -10.37
N ILE A 147 -16.31 10.69 -11.12
CA ILE A 147 -17.42 11.66 -11.26
C ILE A 147 -18.07 11.92 -9.90
N CYS A 148 -18.31 10.88 -9.10
CA CYS A 148 -18.83 11.04 -7.74
C CYS A 148 -17.90 11.85 -6.85
N ILE A 149 -16.60 11.55 -6.86
CA ILE A 149 -15.59 12.25 -6.04
C ILE A 149 -15.47 13.71 -6.45
N ARG A 150 -15.38 13.99 -7.76
CA ARG A 150 -15.33 15.35 -8.30
C ARG A 150 -16.57 16.16 -7.92
N GLY A 151 -17.77 15.60 -8.13
CA GLY A 151 -19.02 16.31 -7.81
C GLY A 151 -19.18 16.66 -6.33
N VAL A 152 -18.80 15.75 -5.42
CA VAL A 152 -18.81 16.01 -3.98
C VAL A 152 -17.74 17.02 -3.58
N PHE A 153 -16.52 16.88 -4.11
CA PHE A 153 -15.42 17.80 -3.84
C PHE A 153 -15.74 19.23 -4.32
N GLU A 154 -16.19 19.39 -5.57
CA GLU A 154 -16.49 20.69 -6.17
C GLU A 154 -17.55 21.44 -5.37
N HIS A 155 -18.62 20.74 -4.94
CA HIS A 155 -19.64 21.33 -4.10
C HIS A 155 -19.08 21.81 -2.75
N TRP A 156 -18.41 20.92 -2.00
CA TRP A 156 -17.93 21.28 -0.66
C TRP A 156 -16.80 22.30 -0.69
N ASN A 157 -15.92 22.25 -1.69
CA ASN A 157 -14.88 23.26 -1.88
C ASN A 157 -15.50 24.65 -2.12
N ALA A 158 -16.53 24.74 -2.98
CA ALA A 158 -17.24 26.01 -3.21
C ALA A 158 -17.95 26.52 -1.95
N GLU A 159 -18.68 25.67 -1.24
CA GLU A 159 -19.39 26.04 -0.01
C GLU A 159 -18.43 26.44 1.12
N PHE A 160 -17.32 25.73 1.29
CA PHE A 160 -16.31 26.07 2.30
C PHE A 160 -15.62 27.40 1.98
N ARG A 161 -15.25 27.62 0.71
CA ARG A 161 -14.64 28.87 0.26
C ARG A 161 -15.58 30.06 0.44
N LYS A 162 -16.88 29.87 0.23
CA LYS A 162 -17.92 30.87 0.49
C LYS A 162 -18.11 31.15 1.99
N ARG A 163 -18.06 30.12 2.83
CA ARG A 163 -18.32 30.22 4.28
C ARG A 163 -17.15 30.76 5.09
N TYR A 164 -15.93 30.29 4.80
CA TYR A 164 -14.75 30.55 5.62
C TYR A 164 -13.73 31.48 4.95
N GLY A 165 -13.93 31.82 3.67
CA GLY A 165 -12.94 32.50 2.83
C GLY A 165 -12.16 31.51 1.97
N SER A 166 -11.42 32.03 1.00
CA SER A 166 -10.66 31.23 0.03
C SER A 166 -9.17 31.20 0.35
N PRO A 167 -8.58 30.04 0.68
CA PRO A 167 -7.13 29.89 0.69
C PRO A 167 -6.53 30.20 -0.68
N ASN A 168 -5.35 30.83 -0.68
CA ASN A 168 -4.52 30.95 -1.88
C ASN A 168 -3.83 29.62 -2.23
N ALA A 169 -3.74 28.70 -1.27
CA ALA A 169 -3.27 27.34 -1.50
C ALA A 169 -4.28 26.53 -2.33
N GLU A 170 -3.74 25.67 -3.17
CA GLU A 170 -4.50 24.71 -3.97
C GLU A 170 -4.76 23.43 -3.19
N PHE A 171 -5.76 22.65 -3.61
CA PHE A 171 -6.07 21.33 -3.05
C PHE A 171 -6.23 20.32 -4.17
N ALA A 172 -5.74 19.10 -3.96
CA ALA A 172 -5.82 18.00 -4.89
C ALA A 172 -6.23 16.70 -4.18
N ILE A 173 -6.99 15.87 -4.90
CA ILE A 173 -7.31 14.50 -4.49
C ILE A 173 -6.56 13.55 -5.43
N LEU A 174 -5.67 12.76 -4.86
CA LEU A 174 -4.97 11.67 -5.53
C LEU A 174 -5.72 10.36 -5.28
N ALA A 175 -6.00 9.62 -6.34
CA ALA A 175 -6.42 8.22 -6.23
C ALA A 175 -5.19 7.32 -6.16
N LEU A 176 -5.26 6.30 -5.31
CA LEU A 176 -4.28 5.23 -5.18
C LEU A 176 -4.93 3.90 -5.60
N GLY A 177 -4.18 2.80 -5.46
CA GLY A 177 -4.73 1.46 -5.61
C GLY A 177 -5.41 1.23 -6.97
N LYS A 178 -6.58 0.57 -6.96
CA LYS A 178 -7.31 0.25 -8.19
C LYS A 178 -7.84 1.47 -8.92
N LEU A 179 -8.33 2.48 -8.19
CA LEU A 179 -8.85 3.70 -8.79
C LEU A 179 -7.74 4.49 -9.50
N GLY A 180 -6.57 4.58 -8.85
CA GLY A 180 -5.39 5.22 -9.43
C GLY A 180 -4.94 4.57 -10.74
N GLY A 181 -4.97 3.23 -10.78
CA GLY A 181 -4.70 2.43 -11.99
C GLY A 181 -5.81 2.40 -13.05
N GLY A 182 -6.97 3.04 -12.79
CA GLY A 182 -8.13 3.02 -13.68
C GLY A 182 -8.76 1.64 -13.82
N GLU A 183 -8.67 0.82 -12.77
CA GLU A 183 -9.03 -0.60 -12.78
C GLU A 183 -9.91 -1.02 -11.59
N LEU A 184 -10.87 -0.17 -11.20
CA LEU A 184 -11.80 -0.43 -10.10
C LEU A 184 -12.71 -1.64 -10.37
N ASN A 185 -13.04 -2.41 -9.32
CA ASN A 185 -14.02 -3.51 -9.37
C ASN A 185 -15.40 -3.05 -8.85
N HIS A 186 -16.44 -3.88 -9.05
CA HIS A 186 -17.82 -3.63 -8.61
C HIS A 186 -17.96 -3.31 -7.12
N SER A 187 -17.20 -3.98 -6.25
CA SER A 187 -17.15 -3.68 -4.81
C SER A 187 -15.71 -3.43 -4.38
N SER A 188 -15.23 -2.21 -4.63
CA SER A 188 -13.93 -1.73 -4.16
C SER A 188 -14.08 -0.51 -3.27
N ASP A 189 -13.17 -0.38 -2.31
CA ASP A 189 -12.94 0.91 -1.67
C ASP A 189 -12.21 1.83 -2.66
N VAL A 190 -12.41 3.13 -2.51
CA VAL A 190 -11.65 4.15 -3.24
C VAL A 190 -10.54 4.64 -2.32
N ASP A 191 -9.32 4.21 -2.61
CA ASP A 191 -8.12 4.62 -1.87
C ASP A 191 -7.72 6.03 -2.29
N LEU A 192 -7.81 7.01 -1.38
CA LEU A 192 -7.55 8.42 -1.67
C LEU A 192 -6.42 8.99 -0.80
N LEU A 193 -5.81 10.06 -1.29
CA LEU A 193 -4.89 10.91 -0.55
C LEU A 193 -5.25 12.38 -0.82
N PHE A 194 -5.33 13.18 0.24
CA PHE A 194 -5.64 14.61 0.14
C PHE A 194 -4.37 15.44 0.35
N LEU A 195 -4.16 16.38 -0.55
CA LEU A 195 -2.96 17.19 -0.65
C LEU A 195 -3.36 18.66 -0.81
N TYR A 196 -2.64 19.57 -0.15
CA TYR A 196 -2.69 21.00 -0.47
C TYR A 196 -1.29 21.54 -0.74
N SER A 197 -1.19 22.67 -1.44
CA SER A 197 0.09 23.17 -1.94
C SER A 197 1.00 23.68 -0.81
N ASP A 198 0.53 24.63 -0.02
CA ASP A 198 1.36 25.39 0.92
C ASP A 198 0.73 25.50 2.30
N GLU A 199 1.58 25.60 3.33
CA GLU A 199 1.13 26.03 4.65
C GLU A 199 0.78 27.53 4.64
N GLY A 200 -0.15 27.93 5.50
CA GLY A 200 -0.57 29.31 5.58
C GLY A 200 -1.71 29.56 6.54
N GLN A 201 -2.12 30.83 6.60
CA GLN A 201 -3.24 31.30 7.41
C GLN A 201 -4.31 31.91 6.50
N LEU A 202 -5.55 31.49 6.66
CA LEU A 202 -6.70 32.07 5.97
C LEU A 202 -7.25 33.27 6.74
N ALA A 203 -7.28 33.15 8.07
CA ALA A 203 -7.61 34.21 9.01
C ALA A 203 -6.75 34.05 10.27
N SER A 204 -6.81 35.00 11.20
CA SER A 204 -6.04 34.97 12.46
C SER A 204 -6.24 33.71 13.32
N HIS A 205 -7.31 32.94 13.08
CA HIS A 205 -7.71 31.76 13.85
C HIS A 205 -7.96 30.52 12.99
N LEU A 206 -7.61 30.55 11.70
CA LEU A 206 -7.87 29.43 10.79
C LEU A 206 -6.72 29.24 9.83
N SER A 207 -5.95 28.18 10.06
CA SER A 207 -4.85 27.75 9.18
C SER A 207 -5.37 27.03 7.93
N TYR A 208 -4.55 26.99 6.87
CA TYR A 208 -4.83 26.18 5.69
C TYR A 208 -4.93 24.69 6.04
N HIS A 209 -4.06 24.21 6.92
CA HIS A 209 -4.12 22.85 7.46
C HIS A 209 -5.51 22.53 8.04
N GLU A 210 -6.04 23.38 8.93
CA GLU A 210 -7.37 23.18 9.52
C GLU A 210 -8.48 23.24 8.46
N PHE A 211 -8.44 24.24 7.57
CA PHE A 211 -9.43 24.38 6.50
C PHE A 211 -9.52 23.13 5.62
N PHE A 212 -8.38 22.64 5.12
CA PHE A 212 -8.35 21.48 4.22
C PHE A 212 -8.64 20.16 4.93
N ASN A 213 -8.27 20.01 6.21
CA ASN A 213 -8.67 18.85 6.99
C ASN A 213 -10.18 18.83 7.25
N TRP A 214 -10.81 19.99 7.49
CA TRP A 214 -12.27 20.08 7.61
C TRP A 214 -12.98 19.79 6.28
N LEU A 215 -12.45 20.29 5.17
CA LEU A 215 -12.95 19.96 3.83
C LEU A 215 -12.87 18.45 3.56
N GLY A 216 -11.71 17.84 3.79
CA GLY A 216 -11.51 16.39 3.65
C GLY A 216 -12.46 15.58 4.54
N LYS A 217 -12.65 16.01 5.79
CA LYS A 217 -13.62 15.40 6.71
C LYS A 217 -15.04 15.48 6.16
N LYS A 218 -15.45 16.64 5.62
CA LYS A 218 -16.80 16.82 5.10
C LYS A 218 -17.09 15.94 3.88
N ILE A 219 -16.10 15.80 3.00
CA ILE A 219 -16.17 14.86 1.87
C ILE A 219 -16.38 13.43 2.39
N LEU A 220 -15.57 12.99 3.37
CA LEU A 220 -15.69 11.65 3.97
C LEU A 220 -17.07 11.42 4.62
N GLU A 221 -17.61 12.42 5.33
CA GLU A 221 -18.96 12.38 5.90
C GLU A 221 -20.03 12.17 4.82
N THR A 222 -19.97 12.88 3.69
CA THR A 222 -20.92 12.70 2.58
C THR A 222 -20.87 11.29 2.01
N PHE A 223 -19.68 10.72 1.79
CA PHE A 223 -19.55 9.36 1.26
C PHE A 223 -20.04 8.28 2.24
N SER A 224 -19.89 8.50 3.55
CA SER A 224 -20.29 7.55 4.60
C SER A 224 -21.74 7.66 5.07
N THR A 225 -22.43 8.78 4.77
CA THR A 225 -23.82 9.02 5.19
C THR A 225 -24.79 8.03 4.49
N PRO A 226 -25.56 7.22 5.24
CA PRO A 226 -26.61 6.39 4.69
C PRO A 226 -27.72 7.24 4.07
N HIS A 227 -28.19 6.86 2.88
CA HIS A 227 -29.21 7.62 2.17
C HIS A 227 -30.21 6.68 1.48
N PRO A 228 -31.52 7.00 1.45
CA PRO A 228 -32.52 6.17 0.79
C PRO A 228 -32.19 5.86 -0.66
N GLN A 229 -31.65 6.80 -1.43
CA GLN A 229 -31.29 6.58 -2.85
C GLN A 229 -30.01 5.74 -3.07
N GLY A 230 -29.42 5.20 -2.01
CA GLY A 230 -28.25 4.33 -2.06
C GLY A 230 -26.97 4.98 -1.54
N SER A 231 -25.90 4.18 -1.47
CA SER A 231 -24.57 4.63 -1.04
C SER A 231 -23.72 5.08 -2.22
N LEU A 232 -22.83 6.05 -1.94
CA LEU A 232 -21.68 6.33 -2.80
C LEU A 232 -20.61 5.23 -2.59
N PHE A 233 -19.34 5.52 -2.91
CA PHE A 233 -18.23 4.60 -2.70
C PHE A 233 -17.78 4.61 -1.23
N ARG A 234 -17.22 3.49 -0.76
CA ARG A 234 -16.48 3.47 0.51
C ARG A 234 -15.12 4.11 0.28
N VAL A 235 -14.81 5.18 1.01
CA VAL A 235 -13.53 5.88 0.90
C VAL A 235 -12.55 5.30 1.93
N ASP A 236 -11.35 4.95 1.48
CA ASP A 236 -10.25 4.53 2.33
C ASP A 236 -9.11 5.56 2.26
N LEU A 237 -8.71 6.06 3.43
CA LEU A 237 -7.61 7.03 3.57
C LEU A 237 -6.44 6.43 4.37
N ARG A 238 -6.42 5.12 4.67
CA ARG A 238 -5.40 4.48 5.51
C ARG A 238 -4.02 4.41 4.88
N LEU A 239 -3.92 4.61 3.56
CA LEU A 239 -2.65 4.64 2.83
C LEU A 239 -1.96 6.01 2.85
N ARG A 240 -2.55 7.03 3.50
CA ARG A 240 -1.88 8.32 3.74
C ARG A 240 -0.74 8.19 4.76
N PRO A 241 0.23 9.11 4.79
CA PRO A 241 1.27 9.14 5.82
C PRO A 241 0.72 8.95 7.24
N GLU A 242 1.37 8.10 8.02
CA GLU A 242 0.97 7.74 9.40
C GLU A 242 -0.40 7.04 9.51
N GLY A 243 -1.01 6.67 8.37
CA GLY A 243 -2.28 5.97 8.30
C GLY A 243 -3.39 6.69 9.07
N SER A 244 -4.16 5.94 9.85
CA SER A 244 -5.29 6.50 10.63
C SER A 244 -4.87 7.54 11.67
N ALA A 245 -3.61 7.56 12.10
CA ALA A 245 -3.10 8.52 13.09
C ALA A 245 -2.68 9.86 12.47
N GLY A 246 -2.44 9.90 11.16
CA GLY A 246 -2.07 11.11 10.44
C GLY A 246 -3.27 12.01 10.12
N PRO A 247 -3.03 13.31 9.81
CA PRO A 247 -4.06 14.23 9.34
C PRO A 247 -4.70 13.72 8.04
N LEU A 248 -5.93 14.14 7.75
CA LEU A 248 -6.64 13.76 6.51
C LEU A 248 -5.99 14.37 5.28
N ALA A 249 -5.54 15.62 5.38
CA ALA A 249 -4.83 16.34 4.33
C ALA A 249 -3.49 16.88 4.85
N ARG A 250 -2.45 16.86 4.00
CA ARG A 250 -1.12 17.43 4.29
C ARG A 250 -0.67 18.38 3.18
N SER A 251 0.20 19.32 3.52
CA SER A 251 0.91 20.17 2.56
C SER A 251 1.91 19.36 1.73
N LEU A 252 2.26 19.87 0.56
CA LEU A 252 3.28 19.29 -0.31
C LEU A 252 4.64 19.17 0.39
N GLU A 253 5.06 20.22 1.11
CA GLU A 253 6.29 20.22 1.92
C GLU A 253 6.26 19.13 3.01
N SER A 254 5.13 18.99 3.72
CA SER A 254 4.98 17.95 4.75
C SER A 254 5.03 16.53 4.19
N MET A 255 4.51 16.32 2.97
CA MET A 255 4.63 15.04 2.27
C MET A 255 6.09 14.73 1.89
N GLU A 256 6.81 15.70 1.35
CA GLU A 256 8.23 15.53 0.97
C GLU A 256 9.07 15.11 2.18
N ASN A 257 8.94 15.85 3.29
CA ASN A 257 9.66 15.55 4.52
C ASN A 257 9.34 14.14 5.06
N TYR A 258 8.08 13.73 4.97
CA TYR A 258 7.66 12.40 5.40
C TYR A 258 8.29 11.30 4.54
N TYR A 259 8.14 11.35 3.22
CA TYR A 259 8.62 10.28 2.35
C TYR A 259 10.15 10.24 2.26
N ALA A 260 10.83 11.38 2.41
CA ALA A 260 12.28 11.43 2.49
C ALA A 260 12.84 10.75 3.75
N GLY A 261 12.18 10.92 4.90
CA GLY A 261 12.67 10.42 6.20
C GLY A 261 12.09 9.06 6.64
N PHE A 262 10.81 8.83 6.39
CA PHE A 262 10.01 7.77 7.03
C PHE A 262 9.35 6.79 6.06
N GLY A 263 9.29 7.12 4.77
CA GLY A 263 8.55 6.35 3.77
C GLY A 263 8.94 4.86 3.71
N GLU A 264 7.95 3.98 3.76
CA GLU A 264 8.12 2.53 3.76
C GLU A 264 7.92 1.91 2.35
N THR A 265 8.44 0.70 2.13
CA THR A 265 8.33 0.01 0.84
C THR A 265 6.89 -0.24 0.40
N TRP A 266 5.97 -0.49 1.33
CA TRP A 266 4.56 -0.65 0.97
C TRP A 266 3.93 0.65 0.47
N GLU A 267 4.41 1.81 0.93
CA GLU A 267 3.96 3.12 0.44
C GLU A 267 4.46 3.39 -0.97
N ARG A 268 5.68 2.96 -1.30
CA ARG A 268 6.19 2.98 -2.69
C ARG A 268 5.26 2.21 -3.60
N LEU A 269 4.87 0.98 -3.22
CA LEU A 269 3.93 0.15 -3.98
C LEU A 269 2.56 0.82 -4.15
N ALA A 270 2.06 1.51 -3.12
CA ALA A 270 0.79 2.24 -3.19
C ALA A 270 0.87 3.43 -4.15
N LEU A 271 1.97 4.18 -4.09
CA LEU A 271 2.19 5.38 -4.90
C LEU A 271 2.51 5.11 -6.37
N ILE A 272 2.93 3.89 -6.75
CA ILE A 272 3.05 3.49 -8.18
C ILE A 272 1.75 3.80 -8.95
N LYS A 273 0.60 3.66 -8.29
CA LYS A 273 -0.70 3.89 -8.92
C LYS A 273 -1.26 5.29 -8.67
N ALA A 274 -0.51 6.18 -8.02
CA ALA A 274 -1.02 7.50 -7.66
C ALA A 274 -1.37 8.34 -8.89
N ARG A 275 -2.57 8.92 -8.90
CA ARG A 275 -3.06 9.77 -10.00
C ARG A 275 -4.00 10.86 -9.49
N GLY A 276 -3.84 12.10 -9.96
CA GLY A 276 -4.77 13.20 -9.65
C GLY A 276 -6.15 12.99 -10.27
N ILE A 277 -7.19 12.98 -9.45
CA ILE A 277 -8.58 12.75 -9.87
C ILE A 277 -9.54 13.88 -9.53
N ALA A 278 -9.18 14.84 -8.70
CA ALA A 278 -9.98 16.05 -8.44
C ALA A 278 -9.11 17.17 -7.88
N GLY A 279 -9.59 18.41 -7.95
CA GLY A 279 -8.84 19.59 -7.52
C GLY A 279 -7.78 20.03 -8.54
N SER A 280 -6.72 20.68 -8.06
CA SER A 280 -5.62 21.18 -8.89
C SER A 280 -4.86 20.04 -9.57
N ARG A 281 -4.72 20.14 -10.89
CA ARG A 281 -3.97 19.16 -11.70
C ARG A 281 -2.47 19.43 -11.58
N GLU A 282 -2.12 20.69 -11.45
CA GLU A 282 -0.79 21.23 -11.32
C GLU A 282 -0.15 20.72 -10.02
N LEU A 283 -0.86 20.85 -8.89
CA LEU A 283 -0.43 20.33 -7.60
C LEU A 283 -0.28 18.80 -7.59
N ALA A 284 -1.24 18.08 -8.20
CA ALA A 284 -1.14 16.62 -8.31
C ALA A 284 0.09 16.20 -9.15
N TYR A 285 0.37 16.90 -10.25
CA TYR A 285 1.56 16.69 -11.07
C TYR A 285 2.84 16.99 -10.30
N GLU A 286 2.88 18.09 -9.56
CA GLU A 286 4.01 18.50 -8.75
C GLU A 286 4.37 17.44 -7.70
N PHE A 287 3.37 16.95 -6.95
CA PHE A 287 3.55 15.85 -6.01
C PHE A 287 4.17 14.62 -6.66
N LEU A 288 3.60 14.15 -7.77
CA LEU A 288 4.08 12.95 -8.45
C LEU A 288 5.51 13.12 -8.96
N ARG A 289 5.84 14.30 -9.50
CA ARG A 289 7.17 14.62 -10.00
C ARG A 289 8.20 14.65 -8.86
N GLN A 290 7.87 15.32 -7.75
CA GLN A 290 8.75 15.46 -6.59
C GLN A 290 9.01 14.12 -5.90
N HIS A 291 7.99 13.26 -5.81
CA HIS A 291 8.08 11.97 -5.14
C HIS A 291 8.53 10.83 -6.07
N GLN A 292 8.73 11.10 -7.37
CA GLN A 292 9.23 10.11 -8.33
C GLN A 292 10.47 9.36 -7.81
N PRO A 293 11.49 9.99 -7.19
CA PRO A 293 12.68 9.26 -6.71
C PRO A 293 12.40 8.35 -5.51
N PHE A 294 11.33 8.64 -4.74
CA PHE A 294 10.85 7.75 -3.68
C PHE A 294 10.05 6.59 -4.28
N ILE A 295 9.19 6.84 -5.27
CA ILE A 295 8.39 5.78 -5.89
C ILE A 295 9.29 4.83 -6.69
N TYR A 296 10.19 5.38 -7.51
CA TYR A 296 11.09 4.63 -8.40
C TYR A 296 12.56 4.94 -8.04
N PRO A 297 13.15 4.21 -7.08
CA PRO A 297 14.53 4.45 -6.67
C PRO A 297 15.52 4.15 -7.80
N LYS A 298 16.61 4.91 -7.88
CA LYS A 298 17.68 4.70 -8.89
C LYS A 298 18.36 3.34 -8.79
N SER A 299 18.43 2.77 -7.58
CA SER A 299 19.02 1.47 -7.30
C SER A 299 18.09 0.70 -6.38
N ALA A 300 17.57 -0.44 -6.84
CA ALA A 300 16.82 -1.36 -5.99
C ALA A 300 17.79 -2.19 -5.12
N THR A 301 17.50 -2.28 -3.83
CA THR A 301 18.25 -3.14 -2.91
C THR A 301 17.59 -4.52 -2.84
N PRO A 302 18.35 -5.61 -2.62
CA PRO A 302 17.77 -6.93 -2.35
C PRO A 302 16.75 -6.91 -1.19
N ASP A 303 16.96 -6.02 -0.23
CA ASP A 303 16.08 -5.78 0.92
C ASP A 303 14.64 -5.41 0.51
N LEU A 304 14.46 -4.70 -0.61
CA LEU A 304 13.14 -4.29 -1.12
C LEU A 304 12.30 -5.49 -1.54
N LEU A 305 12.88 -6.45 -2.27
CA LEU A 305 12.20 -7.68 -2.68
C LEU A 305 11.86 -8.54 -1.47
N GLU A 306 12.77 -8.64 -0.51
CA GLU A 306 12.52 -9.37 0.73
C GLU A 306 11.38 -8.75 1.54
N GLU A 307 11.26 -7.42 1.59
CA GLU A 307 10.15 -6.72 2.24
C GLU A 307 8.82 -7.02 1.56
N ILE A 308 8.76 -7.05 0.23
CA ILE A 308 7.58 -7.47 -0.52
C ILE A 308 7.21 -8.92 -0.19
N ALA A 309 8.19 -9.83 -0.16
CA ALA A 309 8.00 -11.22 0.22
C ALA A 309 7.47 -11.36 1.67
N ASN A 310 8.00 -10.57 2.61
CA ASN A 310 7.55 -10.52 4.00
C ASN A 310 6.10 -10.02 4.10
N ILE A 311 5.73 -8.98 3.33
CA ILE A 311 4.34 -8.49 3.26
C ILE A 311 3.42 -9.61 2.77
N LYS A 312 3.80 -10.34 1.71
CA LYS A 312 3.00 -11.46 1.19
C LYS A 312 2.83 -12.56 2.24
N ARG A 313 3.91 -13.02 2.88
CA ARG A 313 3.84 -14.04 3.95
C ARG A 313 2.93 -13.63 5.09
N ARG A 314 2.97 -12.35 5.50
CA ARG A 314 2.08 -11.81 6.54
C ARG A 314 0.62 -11.82 6.11
N ILE A 315 0.31 -11.45 4.85
CA ILE A 315 -1.05 -11.51 4.31
C ILE A 315 -1.58 -12.94 4.31
N GLU A 316 -0.78 -13.91 3.83
CA GLU A 316 -1.17 -15.32 3.79
C GLU A 316 -1.49 -15.86 5.20
N ARG A 317 -0.62 -15.57 6.17
CA ARG A 317 -0.75 -16.08 7.55
C ARG A 317 -1.84 -15.37 8.35
N ASP A 318 -1.84 -14.04 8.36
CA ASP A 318 -2.60 -13.23 9.33
C ASP A 318 -3.94 -12.73 8.78
N VAL A 319 -4.10 -12.65 7.45
CA VAL A 319 -5.32 -12.09 6.81
C VAL A 319 -6.16 -13.19 6.15
N VAL A 320 -5.53 -14.08 5.39
CA VAL A 320 -6.24 -15.14 4.65
C VAL A 320 -6.45 -16.38 5.53
N GLY A 321 -5.38 -16.82 6.20
CA GLY A 321 -5.36 -18.07 6.97
C GLY A 321 -5.27 -19.32 6.08
N PRO A 322 -4.98 -20.49 6.67
CA PRO A 322 -4.73 -21.73 5.93
C PRO A 322 -5.95 -22.21 5.13
N ASP A 323 -7.16 -22.10 5.70
CA ASP A 323 -8.39 -22.71 5.14
C ASP A 323 -8.83 -22.07 3.82
N LYS A 324 -8.52 -20.78 3.62
CA LYS A 324 -8.94 -20.00 2.45
C LYS A 324 -7.82 -19.84 1.42
N LEU A 325 -6.60 -20.27 1.75
CA LEU A 325 -5.39 -19.92 1.02
C LEU A 325 -5.41 -20.32 -0.47
N GLN A 326 -6.10 -21.41 -0.80
CA GLN A 326 -6.24 -21.94 -2.16
C GLN A 326 -7.51 -21.44 -2.89
N ARG A 327 -8.45 -20.81 -2.17
CA ARG A 327 -9.75 -20.36 -2.70
C ARG A 327 -9.90 -18.84 -2.76
N ASP A 328 -9.02 -18.11 -2.07
CA ASP A 328 -9.00 -16.65 -2.14
C ASP A 328 -8.29 -16.18 -3.40
N VAL A 329 -9.08 -15.71 -4.37
CA VAL A 329 -8.56 -15.35 -5.71
C VAL A 329 -7.68 -14.09 -5.69
N LYS A 330 -7.74 -13.30 -4.62
CA LYS A 330 -7.03 -12.02 -4.52
C LYS A 330 -5.75 -12.17 -3.70
N LEU A 331 -5.85 -12.66 -2.47
CA LEU A 331 -4.77 -12.67 -1.48
C LEU A 331 -4.13 -14.06 -1.31
N GLY A 332 -4.77 -15.11 -1.82
CA GLY A 332 -4.29 -16.48 -1.78
C GLY A 332 -2.99 -16.73 -2.56
N ILE A 333 -2.53 -17.97 -2.56
CA ILE A 333 -1.34 -18.40 -3.32
C ILE A 333 -1.65 -18.31 -4.82
N GLY A 334 -0.80 -17.64 -5.59
CA GLY A 334 -1.05 -17.43 -7.02
C GLY A 334 -2.23 -16.50 -7.33
N GLY A 335 -2.77 -15.81 -6.33
CA GLY A 335 -3.86 -14.86 -6.48
C GLY A 335 -3.43 -13.54 -7.13
N ILE A 336 -4.41 -12.67 -7.35
CA ILE A 336 -4.23 -11.38 -8.04
C ILE A 336 -3.11 -10.53 -7.40
N ARG A 337 -3.00 -10.55 -6.06
CA ARG A 337 -2.00 -9.77 -5.33
C ARG A 337 -0.57 -10.22 -5.63
N GLU A 338 -0.33 -11.49 -5.95
CA GLU A 338 0.99 -11.95 -6.39
C GLU A 338 1.34 -11.39 -7.76
N ILE A 339 0.38 -11.38 -8.68
CA ILE A 339 0.55 -10.76 -10.02
C ILE A 339 0.87 -9.27 -9.86
N GLU A 340 0.11 -8.56 -9.02
CA GLU A 340 0.38 -7.14 -8.71
C GLU A 340 1.78 -6.95 -8.13
N PHE A 341 2.20 -7.79 -7.17
CA PHE A 341 3.55 -7.70 -6.59
C PHE A 341 4.65 -7.99 -7.60
N ILE A 342 4.49 -8.98 -8.48
CA ILE A 342 5.47 -9.25 -9.56
C ILE A 342 5.67 -8.00 -10.42
N VAL A 343 4.57 -7.45 -10.93
CA VAL A 343 4.61 -6.29 -11.82
C VAL A 343 5.18 -5.08 -11.08
N GLN A 344 4.67 -4.78 -9.89
CA GLN A 344 5.11 -3.62 -9.11
C GLN A 344 6.57 -3.74 -8.64
N ALA A 345 7.05 -4.93 -8.26
CA ALA A 345 8.45 -5.14 -7.94
C ALA A 345 9.37 -4.80 -9.12
N LEU A 346 9.00 -5.26 -10.33
CA LEU A 346 9.75 -4.92 -11.54
C LEU A 346 9.63 -3.43 -11.90
N GLN A 347 8.48 -2.78 -11.65
CA GLN A 347 8.35 -1.33 -11.77
C GLN A 347 9.26 -0.59 -10.79
N LEU A 348 9.38 -1.04 -9.54
CA LEU A 348 10.30 -0.45 -8.54
C LEU A 348 11.77 -0.60 -8.95
N ILE A 349 12.14 -1.76 -9.50
CA ILE A 349 13.53 -2.03 -9.93
C ILE A 349 13.91 -1.24 -11.18
N HIS A 350 13.01 -1.17 -12.16
CA HIS A 350 13.35 -0.72 -13.52
C HIS A 350 12.71 0.62 -13.90
N GLY A 351 11.71 1.11 -13.16
CA GLY A 351 10.92 2.29 -13.51
C GLY A 351 11.70 3.60 -13.49
N ALA A 352 12.79 3.68 -12.73
CA ALA A 352 13.68 4.84 -12.74
C ALA A 352 14.44 4.98 -14.07
N GLN A 353 14.80 3.85 -14.70
CA GLN A 353 15.57 3.80 -15.95
C GLN A 353 14.64 3.74 -17.19
N HIS A 354 13.43 3.21 -17.01
CA HIS A 354 12.45 3.04 -18.08
C HIS A 354 11.13 3.74 -17.72
N PRO A 355 10.94 5.01 -18.13
CA PRO A 355 9.71 5.76 -17.82
C PRO A 355 8.41 5.08 -18.27
N PHE A 356 8.44 4.24 -19.31
CA PHE A 356 7.30 3.43 -19.75
C PHE A 356 6.78 2.45 -18.68
N LEU A 357 7.59 2.12 -17.67
CA LEU A 357 7.18 1.30 -16.52
C LEU A 357 6.59 2.13 -15.38
N GLN A 358 6.58 3.46 -15.47
CA GLN A 358 5.85 4.34 -14.54
C GLN A 358 4.35 4.41 -14.94
N GLU A 359 3.81 3.27 -15.36
CA GLU A 359 2.44 3.09 -15.83
C GLU A 359 1.57 2.52 -14.68
N PRO A 360 0.56 3.26 -14.20
CA PRO A 360 -0.31 2.81 -13.11
C PRO A 360 -1.15 1.57 -13.42
N SER A 361 -1.57 1.39 -14.69
CA SER A 361 -2.45 0.30 -15.09
C SER A 361 -1.70 -1.03 -15.16
N MET A 362 -2.19 -2.05 -14.45
CA MET A 362 -1.52 -3.35 -14.37
C MET A 362 -1.29 -3.97 -15.75
N LEU A 363 -2.34 -4.07 -16.57
CA LEU A 363 -2.24 -4.72 -17.90
C LEU A 363 -1.33 -3.95 -18.86
N LYS A 364 -1.28 -2.61 -18.76
CA LYS A 364 -0.35 -1.81 -19.57
C LYS A 364 1.09 -1.95 -19.08
N ALA A 365 1.31 -1.94 -17.76
CA ALA A 365 2.62 -2.19 -17.17
C ALA A 365 3.16 -3.58 -17.55
N LEU A 366 2.30 -4.61 -17.52
CA LEU A 366 2.66 -5.97 -17.94
C LEU A 366 3.05 -6.04 -19.43
N ARG A 367 2.36 -5.30 -20.31
CA ARG A 367 2.76 -5.15 -21.72
C ARG A 367 4.11 -4.45 -21.88
N ALA A 368 4.38 -3.42 -21.08
CA ALA A 368 5.65 -2.72 -21.08
C ALA A 368 6.81 -3.62 -20.62
N LEU A 369 6.61 -4.44 -19.59
CA LEU A 369 7.59 -5.44 -19.14
C LEU A 369 7.98 -6.42 -20.26
N ARG A 370 7.01 -6.85 -21.09
CA ARG A 370 7.27 -7.68 -22.27
C ARG A 370 8.09 -6.95 -23.33
N GLN A 371 7.72 -5.69 -23.64
CA GLN A 371 8.40 -4.89 -24.66
C GLN A 371 9.86 -4.62 -24.29
N LEU A 372 10.15 -4.47 -23.00
CA LEU A 372 11.50 -4.29 -22.46
C LEU A 372 12.26 -5.59 -22.19
N HIS A 373 11.63 -6.75 -22.45
CA HIS A 373 12.19 -8.09 -22.25
C HIS A 373 12.62 -8.36 -20.80
N LEU A 374 11.94 -7.71 -19.84
CA LEU A 374 12.16 -7.90 -18.40
C LEU A 374 11.43 -9.15 -17.87
N LEU A 375 10.53 -9.72 -18.67
CA LEU A 375 9.91 -11.03 -18.44
C LEU A 375 9.83 -11.81 -19.75
N PRO A 376 10.02 -13.15 -19.71
CA PRO A 376 9.72 -14.03 -20.83
C PRO A 376 8.30 -13.83 -21.36
N ARG A 377 8.15 -13.91 -22.69
CA ARG A 377 6.85 -13.72 -23.36
C ARG A 377 5.77 -14.66 -22.81
N GLU A 378 6.12 -15.92 -22.57
CA GLU A 378 5.20 -16.95 -22.10
C GLU A 378 4.67 -16.63 -20.69
N GLU A 379 5.55 -16.17 -19.80
CA GLU A 379 5.16 -15.77 -18.45
C GLU A 379 4.27 -14.52 -18.48
N VAL A 380 4.55 -13.55 -19.33
CA VAL A 380 3.67 -12.38 -19.50
C VAL A 380 2.26 -12.82 -19.95
N LEU A 381 2.17 -13.73 -20.92
CA LEU A 381 0.88 -14.26 -21.36
C LEU A 381 0.18 -15.05 -20.25
N ALA A 382 0.91 -15.84 -19.47
CA ALA A 382 0.36 -16.56 -18.33
C ALA A 382 -0.21 -15.60 -17.26
N LEU A 383 0.55 -14.55 -16.91
CA LEU A 383 0.13 -13.53 -15.94
C LEU A 383 -1.08 -12.71 -16.45
N ASP A 384 -1.11 -12.33 -17.74
CA ASP A 384 -2.23 -11.60 -18.35
C ASP A 384 -3.51 -12.46 -18.30
N ASN A 385 -3.42 -13.70 -18.76
CA ASN A 385 -4.54 -14.65 -18.75
C ASN A 385 -5.04 -14.96 -17.33
N ALA A 386 -4.12 -15.20 -16.39
CA ALA A 386 -4.44 -15.45 -14.99
C ALA A 386 -5.12 -14.21 -14.36
N TYR A 387 -4.58 -13.01 -14.60
CA TYR A 387 -5.17 -11.78 -14.05
C TYR A 387 -6.59 -11.55 -14.57
N ARG A 388 -6.82 -11.68 -15.87
CA ARG A 388 -8.15 -11.51 -16.47
C ARG A 388 -9.14 -12.52 -15.91
N PHE A 389 -8.71 -13.77 -15.81
CA PHE A 389 -9.53 -14.85 -15.26
C PHE A 389 -9.90 -14.56 -13.80
N LEU A 390 -8.90 -14.31 -12.94
CA LEU A 390 -9.11 -14.09 -11.51
C LEU A 390 -9.92 -12.81 -11.24
N ARG A 391 -9.73 -11.74 -12.02
CA ARG A 391 -10.56 -10.52 -11.93
C ARG A 391 -12.01 -10.80 -12.29
N ARG A 392 -12.28 -11.60 -13.32
CA ARG A 392 -13.66 -12.00 -13.68
C ARG A 392 -14.31 -12.85 -12.58
N VAL A 393 -13.55 -13.74 -11.92
CA VAL A 393 -14.04 -14.48 -10.75
C VAL A 393 -14.33 -13.54 -9.59
N GLU A 394 -13.39 -12.63 -9.27
CA GLU A 394 -13.56 -11.62 -8.23
C GLU A 394 -14.80 -10.75 -8.49
N HIS A 395 -14.97 -10.24 -9.70
CA HIS A 395 -16.14 -9.46 -10.08
C HIS A 395 -17.44 -10.25 -9.90
N ARG A 396 -17.44 -11.53 -10.29
CA ARG A 396 -18.63 -12.35 -10.16
C ARG A 396 -19.05 -12.58 -8.71
N LEU A 397 -18.08 -12.83 -7.83
CA LEU A 397 -18.31 -12.90 -6.39
C LEU A 397 -18.85 -11.59 -5.82
N GLN A 398 -18.36 -10.44 -6.33
CA GLN A 398 -18.76 -9.13 -5.84
C GLN A 398 -20.15 -8.69 -6.33
N ILE A 399 -20.52 -8.95 -7.59
CA ILE A 399 -21.78 -8.49 -8.21
C ILE A 399 -23.03 -9.03 -7.49
N GLU A 400 -22.94 -10.19 -6.84
CA GLU A 400 -24.08 -10.85 -6.21
C GLU A 400 -24.81 -9.97 -5.19
N ALA A 401 -24.04 -9.39 -4.27
CA ALA A 401 -24.53 -8.54 -3.19
C ALA A 401 -23.77 -7.21 -3.05
N GLU A 402 -22.92 -6.88 -4.03
CA GLU A 402 -21.98 -5.74 -3.99
C GLU A 402 -21.07 -5.73 -2.75
N GLN A 403 -20.64 -6.92 -2.33
CA GLN A 403 -19.77 -7.12 -1.18
C GLN A 403 -18.34 -7.40 -1.59
N GLN A 404 -17.37 -7.08 -0.73
CA GLN A 404 -15.95 -7.39 -0.93
C GLN A 404 -15.66 -8.88 -0.63
N VAL A 405 -16.19 -9.75 -1.49
CA VAL A 405 -15.95 -11.19 -1.43
C VAL A 405 -14.82 -11.55 -2.39
N HIS A 406 -13.83 -12.27 -1.87
CA HIS A 406 -12.65 -12.72 -2.62
C HIS A 406 -12.46 -14.24 -2.57
N THR A 407 -13.13 -14.92 -1.64
CA THR A 407 -13.01 -16.36 -1.45
C THR A 407 -14.12 -17.08 -2.21
N VAL A 408 -13.75 -18.01 -3.08
CA VAL A 408 -14.69 -18.92 -3.75
C VAL A 408 -15.41 -19.78 -2.71
N PRO A 409 -16.76 -19.93 -2.73
CA PRO A 409 -17.50 -20.68 -1.72
C PRO A 409 -17.18 -22.18 -1.71
N GLU A 410 -17.31 -22.82 -0.54
CA GLU A 410 -17.20 -24.29 -0.40
C GLU A 410 -18.54 -24.99 -0.57
N ASP A 411 -19.64 -24.29 -0.28
CA ASP A 411 -20.99 -24.83 -0.46
C ASP A 411 -21.18 -25.28 -1.92
N PRO A 412 -21.50 -26.56 -2.18
CA PRO A 412 -21.58 -27.11 -3.53
C PRO A 412 -22.57 -26.37 -4.43
N GLU A 413 -23.71 -25.94 -3.88
CA GLU A 413 -24.73 -25.22 -4.64
C GLU A 413 -24.29 -23.79 -4.99
N ALA A 414 -23.69 -23.06 -4.04
CA ALA A 414 -23.10 -21.75 -4.31
C ALA A 414 -21.95 -21.84 -5.33
N LEU A 415 -21.09 -22.85 -5.23
CA LEU A 415 -20.00 -23.09 -6.18
C LEU A 415 -20.54 -23.41 -7.58
N ARG A 416 -21.57 -24.26 -7.68
CA ARG A 416 -22.24 -24.57 -8.95
C ARG A 416 -22.86 -23.32 -9.59
N ARG A 417 -23.56 -22.49 -8.80
CA ARG A 417 -24.11 -21.21 -9.27
C ARG A 417 -23.01 -20.27 -9.76
N LEU A 418 -21.92 -20.12 -9.01
CA LEU A 418 -20.77 -19.32 -9.41
C LEU A 418 -20.18 -19.81 -10.73
N ALA A 419 -19.92 -21.11 -10.87
CA ALA A 419 -19.38 -21.73 -12.07
C ALA A 419 -20.26 -21.48 -13.30
N HIS A 420 -21.56 -21.74 -13.21
CA HIS A 420 -22.49 -21.48 -14.31
C HIS A 420 -22.59 -19.99 -14.66
N SER A 421 -22.58 -19.11 -13.66
CA SER A 421 -22.60 -17.67 -13.90
C SER A 421 -21.36 -17.20 -14.68
N LEU A 422 -20.21 -17.86 -14.44
CA LEU A 422 -18.97 -17.70 -15.19
C LEU A 422 -18.96 -18.44 -16.54
N ARG A 423 -20.05 -19.11 -16.92
CA ARG A 423 -20.23 -19.92 -18.13
C ARG A 423 -19.40 -21.21 -18.18
N PHE A 424 -19.10 -21.78 -17.02
CA PHE A 424 -18.57 -23.15 -16.93
C PHE A 424 -19.70 -24.17 -16.94
N LEU A 425 -19.42 -25.35 -17.49
CA LEU A 425 -20.37 -26.46 -17.56
C LEU A 425 -20.59 -27.11 -16.18
N SER A 426 -19.60 -27.08 -15.30
CA SER A 426 -19.68 -27.65 -13.96
C SER A 426 -18.74 -26.95 -12.96
N ALA A 427 -18.98 -27.19 -11.66
CA ALA A 427 -18.14 -26.70 -10.57
C ALA A 427 -16.71 -27.26 -10.64
N GLU A 428 -16.55 -28.51 -11.06
CA GLU A 428 -15.27 -29.21 -11.20
C GLU A 428 -14.43 -28.58 -12.31
N ALA A 429 -15.04 -28.32 -13.47
CA ALA A 429 -14.37 -27.66 -14.59
C ALA A 429 -13.88 -26.25 -14.21
N PHE A 430 -14.70 -25.49 -13.47
CA PHE A 430 -14.31 -24.19 -12.95
C PHE A 430 -13.16 -24.29 -11.94
N THR A 431 -13.25 -25.23 -11.00
CA THR A 431 -12.24 -25.41 -9.94
C THR A 431 -10.89 -25.82 -10.52
N ALA A 432 -10.87 -26.72 -11.50
CA ALA A 432 -9.67 -27.12 -12.21
C ALA A 432 -9.02 -25.93 -12.94
N ALA A 433 -9.82 -25.13 -13.66
CA ALA A 433 -9.33 -23.92 -14.32
C ALA A 433 -8.78 -22.89 -13.32
N LEU A 434 -9.41 -22.73 -12.15
CA LEU A 434 -8.93 -21.84 -11.10
C LEU A 434 -7.56 -22.30 -10.55
N GLN A 435 -7.44 -23.57 -10.21
CA GLN A 435 -6.20 -24.16 -9.70
C GLN A 435 -5.07 -24.08 -10.73
N GLU A 436 -5.36 -24.34 -12.01
CA GLU A 436 -4.39 -24.20 -13.11
C GLU A 436 -3.86 -22.77 -13.17
N ARG A 437 -4.74 -21.76 -13.22
CA ARG A 437 -4.34 -20.35 -13.34
C ARG A 437 -3.55 -19.88 -12.12
N MET A 438 -4.00 -20.17 -10.90
CA MET A 438 -3.27 -19.82 -9.67
C MET A 438 -1.91 -20.55 -9.60
N GLY A 439 -1.86 -21.81 -10.02
CA GLY A 439 -0.65 -22.62 -10.09
C GLY A 439 0.42 -22.07 -11.03
N THR A 440 0.04 -21.35 -12.10
CA THR A 440 1.01 -20.70 -13.01
C THR A 440 1.68 -19.46 -12.41
N VAL A 441 1.02 -18.75 -11.49
CA VAL A 441 1.50 -17.46 -10.95
C VAL A 441 2.58 -17.67 -9.87
N ARG A 442 2.37 -18.64 -8.97
CA ARG A 442 3.22 -18.80 -7.79
C ARG A 442 4.70 -19.07 -8.11
N PRO A 443 5.06 -19.93 -9.09
CA PRO A 443 6.46 -20.13 -9.46
C PRO A 443 7.15 -18.86 -9.96
N ILE A 444 6.43 -18.03 -10.73
CA ILE A 444 6.92 -16.74 -11.22
C ILE A 444 7.15 -15.78 -10.05
N PHE A 445 6.20 -15.70 -9.12
CA PHE A 445 6.32 -14.90 -7.90
C PHE A 445 7.55 -15.32 -7.09
N GLN A 446 7.74 -16.62 -6.88
CA GLN A 446 8.90 -17.14 -6.15
C GLN A 446 10.21 -16.80 -6.85
N ARG A 447 10.33 -17.02 -8.15
CA ARG A 447 11.58 -16.72 -8.88
C ARG A 447 11.98 -15.24 -8.82
N ILE A 448 11.02 -14.31 -8.88
CA ILE A 448 11.30 -12.87 -8.96
C ILE A 448 11.46 -12.24 -7.58
N ILE A 449 10.58 -12.57 -6.64
CA ILE A 449 10.48 -11.86 -5.36
C ILE A 449 11.04 -12.71 -4.22
N SER A 450 10.82 -14.03 -4.26
CA SER A 450 11.23 -14.96 -3.21
C SER A 450 12.28 -15.93 -3.74
N ALA A 451 13.40 -15.43 -4.27
CA ALA A 451 14.60 -16.25 -4.35
C ALA A 451 14.83 -16.74 -2.92
N THR A 452 14.74 -18.05 -2.70
CA THR A 452 14.76 -18.67 -1.38
C THR A 452 15.82 -17.96 -0.55
N PRO A 453 15.45 -17.21 0.50
CA PRO A 453 16.45 -16.72 1.43
C PRO A 453 17.20 -17.96 1.87
N ALA A 454 18.53 -17.94 1.84
CA ALA A 454 19.26 -18.77 2.78
C ALA A 454 18.56 -18.56 4.12
N GLU A 455 18.07 -19.64 4.74
CA GLU A 455 17.37 -19.55 6.02
C GLU A 455 18.10 -18.51 6.86
N PRO A 456 17.41 -17.49 7.44
CA PRO A 456 18.08 -16.50 8.26
C PRO A 456 18.90 -17.31 9.26
N ALA A 457 20.23 -17.26 9.12
CA ALA A 457 21.13 -18.19 9.77
C ALA A 457 20.67 -18.29 11.21
N LYS A 458 20.24 -19.48 11.65
CA LYS A 458 19.61 -19.67 12.97
C LYS A 458 20.44 -18.89 13.98
N ILE A 459 19.87 -17.78 14.43
CA ILE A 459 20.61 -16.85 15.27
C ILE A 459 20.80 -17.59 16.58
N ASN A 460 22.05 -17.95 16.87
CA ASN A 460 22.34 -18.68 18.07
C ASN A 460 22.25 -17.73 19.27
N LEU A 461 21.05 -17.59 19.83
CA LEU A 461 20.83 -16.85 21.08
C LEU A 461 21.25 -17.66 22.32
N GLU A 462 21.73 -18.89 22.16
CA GLU A 462 22.25 -19.71 23.27
C GLU A 462 23.57 -19.16 23.83
N ILE A 463 24.17 -18.16 23.17
CA ILE A 463 25.32 -17.43 23.71
C ILE A 463 24.94 -16.53 24.91
N PHE A 464 23.66 -16.24 25.11
CA PHE A 464 23.17 -15.39 26.20
C PHE A 464 22.60 -16.22 27.34
N ASN A 465 22.87 -15.81 28.58
CA ASN A 465 22.27 -16.43 29.76
C ASN A 465 20.75 -16.15 29.84
N ASP A 466 20.31 -14.98 29.38
CA ASP A 466 18.88 -14.60 29.29
C ASP A 466 18.49 -14.30 27.83
N SER A 467 18.18 -15.35 27.08
CA SER A 467 17.81 -15.27 25.67
C SER A 467 16.59 -14.37 25.41
N LYS A 468 15.62 -14.31 26.33
CA LYS A 468 14.43 -13.43 26.19
C LYS A 468 14.82 -11.97 26.31
N ARG A 469 15.68 -11.63 27.27
CA ARG A 469 16.17 -10.26 27.44
C ARG A 469 17.07 -9.83 26.28
N ALA A 470 17.93 -10.72 25.80
CA ALA A 470 18.75 -10.47 24.62
C ALA A 470 17.90 -10.23 23.35
N GLU A 471 16.85 -11.05 23.15
CA GLU A 471 15.91 -10.85 22.05
C GLU A 471 15.22 -9.47 22.11
N LYS A 472 14.78 -9.07 23.31
CA LYS A 472 14.20 -7.74 23.52
C LYS A 472 15.21 -6.63 23.23
N ALA A 473 16.44 -6.73 23.71
CA ALA A 473 17.50 -5.74 23.47
C ALA A 473 17.83 -5.59 21.97
N LEU A 474 17.91 -6.70 21.23
CA LEU A 474 18.09 -6.68 19.77
C LEU A 474 16.88 -6.08 19.04
N ALA A 475 15.67 -6.32 19.54
CA ALA A 475 14.46 -5.70 19.01
C ALA A 475 14.43 -4.18 19.27
N ASP A 476 14.88 -3.74 20.46
CA ASP A 476 14.98 -2.33 20.83
C ASP A 476 16.03 -1.59 19.99
N LEU A 477 17.15 -2.24 19.65
CA LEU A 477 18.12 -1.70 18.67
C LEU A 477 17.51 -1.53 17.28
N ALA A 478 16.69 -2.49 16.84
CA ALA A 478 16.07 -2.45 15.53
C ALA A 478 14.91 -1.45 15.43
N ARG A 479 14.08 -1.35 16.47
CA ARG A 479 12.80 -0.61 16.43
C ARG A 479 12.81 0.67 17.26
N GLY A 480 13.78 0.82 18.15
CA GLY A 480 13.77 1.85 19.20
C GLY A 480 12.85 1.49 20.37
N PRO A 481 13.00 2.18 21.52
CA PRO A 481 12.02 2.13 22.60
C PRO A 481 10.63 2.50 22.04
N ALA A 482 9.56 1.99 22.66
CA ALA A 482 8.17 2.08 22.17
C ALA A 482 7.61 3.48 21.82
N ARG A 483 8.36 4.56 22.07
CA ARG A 483 8.01 5.96 21.76
C ARG A 483 8.84 6.60 20.65
N PHE A 484 9.78 5.88 20.04
CA PHE A 484 10.65 6.39 18.98
C PHE A 484 10.34 5.72 17.64
N HIS A 485 10.00 6.52 16.63
CA HIS A 485 9.90 6.03 15.26
C HIS A 485 11.30 5.88 14.66
N VAL A 486 11.71 4.63 14.39
CA VAL A 486 12.94 4.33 13.64
C VAL A 486 12.62 4.17 12.16
N ALA A 487 13.27 4.97 11.32
CA ALA A 487 13.12 4.93 9.87
C ALA A 487 13.42 3.53 9.29
N PRO A 488 12.69 3.06 8.26
CA PRO A 488 12.90 1.73 7.66
C PRO A 488 14.33 1.47 7.24
N ARG A 489 14.99 2.46 6.61
CA ARG A 489 16.40 2.41 6.22
C ARG A 489 17.31 2.05 7.39
N THR A 490 17.10 2.66 8.57
CA THR A 490 17.85 2.35 9.78
C THR A 490 17.65 0.90 10.23
N ARG A 491 16.42 0.37 10.11
CA ARG A 491 16.14 -1.05 10.40
C ARG A 491 16.85 -1.98 9.42
N GLN A 492 16.91 -1.60 8.14
CA GLN A 492 17.62 -2.34 7.09
C GLN A 492 19.13 -2.40 7.36
N ILE A 493 19.74 -1.26 7.71
CA ILE A 493 21.16 -1.22 8.07
C ILE A 493 21.41 -2.08 9.31
N PHE A 494 20.53 -2.04 10.31
CA PHE A 494 20.64 -2.90 11.48
C PHE A 494 20.54 -4.40 11.15
N ARG A 495 19.73 -4.82 10.17
CA ARG A 495 19.71 -6.23 9.74
C ARG A 495 21.07 -6.70 9.24
N LYS A 496 21.84 -5.83 8.57
CA LYS A 496 23.22 -6.12 8.13
C LYS A 496 24.21 -6.11 9.29
N LEU A 497 24.02 -5.20 10.26
CA LEU A 497 24.86 -5.11 11.46
C LEU A 497 24.65 -6.29 12.42
N ARG A 498 23.41 -6.76 12.56
CA ARG A 498 23.02 -7.78 13.55
C ARG A 498 23.87 -9.05 13.52
N PRO A 499 24.09 -9.75 12.38
CA PRO A 499 24.93 -10.94 12.36
C PRO A 499 26.38 -10.62 12.76
N LEU A 500 26.95 -9.51 12.27
CA LEU A 500 28.30 -9.08 12.64
C LEU A 500 28.43 -8.82 14.15
N LEU A 501 27.41 -8.18 14.74
CA LEU A 501 27.37 -7.94 16.18
C LEU A 501 27.30 -9.24 16.97
N LEU A 502 26.47 -10.20 16.55
CA LEU A 502 26.31 -11.49 17.21
C LEU A 502 27.60 -12.33 17.15
N ASP A 503 28.31 -12.32 16.02
CA ASP A 503 29.60 -13.01 15.87
C ASP A 503 30.67 -12.49 16.84
N TRP A 504 30.63 -11.19 17.16
CA TRP A 504 31.52 -10.59 18.15
C TRP A 504 31.04 -10.82 19.59
N LEU A 505 29.73 -10.74 19.85
CA LEU A 505 29.16 -11.06 21.15
C LEU A 505 29.42 -12.51 21.55
N ALA A 506 29.40 -13.45 20.61
CA ALA A 506 29.72 -14.86 20.86
C ALA A 506 31.17 -15.09 21.34
N LYS A 507 32.06 -14.11 21.13
CA LYS A 507 33.47 -14.14 21.55
C LYS A 507 33.73 -13.34 22.83
N ALA A 508 32.72 -12.64 23.36
CA ALA A 508 32.82 -11.85 24.58
C ALA A 508 32.80 -12.75 25.82
N ALA A 509 33.45 -12.31 26.89
CA ALA A 509 33.42 -13.01 28.18
C ALA A 509 32.04 -12.90 28.84
N ASP A 510 31.35 -11.76 28.70
CA ASP A 510 29.97 -11.55 29.16
C ASP A 510 29.09 -10.93 28.04
N PRO A 511 28.52 -11.77 27.15
CA PRO A 511 27.72 -11.30 26.03
C PRO A 511 26.48 -10.49 26.44
N ASP A 512 25.85 -10.84 27.57
CA ASP A 512 24.69 -10.12 28.11
C ASP A 512 25.06 -8.71 28.55
N ALA A 513 26.15 -8.55 29.31
CA ALA A 513 26.60 -7.23 29.76
C ALA A 513 27.04 -6.33 28.59
N VAL A 514 27.74 -6.90 27.61
CA VAL A 514 28.19 -6.18 26.42
C VAL A 514 27.00 -5.72 25.57
N LEU A 515 26.01 -6.58 25.33
CA LEU A 515 24.81 -6.21 24.58
C LEU A 515 24.06 -5.06 25.28
N ASN A 516 23.91 -5.12 26.60
CA ASN A 516 23.27 -4.05 27.36
C ASN A 516 24.04 -2.72 27.25
N GLN A 517 25.38 -2.74 27.30
CA GLN A 517 26.19 -1.53 27.08
C GLN A 517 26.07 -1.01 25.65
N PHE A 518 26.03 -1.90 24.66
CA PHE A 518 25.85 -1.53 23.26
C PHE A 518 24.51 -0.81 23.02
N VAL A 519 23.41 -1.31 23.60
CA VAL A 519 22.11 -0.63 23.56
C VAL A 519 22.21 0.78 24.12
N ARG A 520 22.77 0.93 25.33
CA ARG A 520 22.95 2.24 25.99
C ARG A 520 23.82 3.19 25.15
N PHE A 521 24.85 2.68 24.48
CA PHE A 521 25.71 3.46 23.61
C PHE A 521 24.97 3.97 22.37
N VAL A 522 24.20 3.10 21.71
CA VAL A 522 23.38 3.46 20.55
C VAL A 522 22.34 4.52 20.91
N GLU A 523 21.73 4.42 22.09
CA GLU A 523 20.82 5.44 22.61
C GLU A 523 21.53 6.77 22.88
N ALA A 524 22.70 6.74 23.52
CA ALA A 524 23.46 7.95 23.81
C ALA A 524 24.04 8.64 22.56
N TYR A 525 24.38 7.87 21.52
CA TYR A 525 24.91 8.41 20.25
C TYR A 525 23.85 9.23 19.49
N GLY A 526 22.56 8.91 19.63
CA GLY A 526 21.43 9.67 19.07
C GLY A 526 21.20 9.48 17.56
N LEU A 527 22.25 9.32 16.74
CA LEU A 527 22.17 9.15 15.28
C LEU A 527 22.30 7.67 14.84
N ARG A 528 21.28 6.86 15.13
CA ARG A 528 21.30 5.39 14.89
C ARG A 528 21.69 4.98 13.47
N SER A 529 21.11 5.64 12.46
CA SER A 529 21.35 5.29 11.05
C SER A 529 22.83 5.43 10.70
N LEU A 530 23.43 6.57 11.04
CA LEU A 530 24.84 6.85 10.80
C LEU A 530 25.74 5.88 11.56
N LEU A 531 25.44 5.61 12.84
CA LEU A 531 26.22 4.67 13.64
C LEU A 531 26.18 3.26 13.05
N PHE A 532 25.01 2.78 12.66
CA PHE A 532 24.90 1.45 12.08
C PHE A 532 25.61 1.37 10.72
N GLU A 533 25.51 2.40 9.87
CA GLU A 533 26.24 2.46 8.60
C GLU A 533 27.76 2.43 8.85
N LEU A 534 28.23 3.21 9.83
CA LEU A 534 29.64 3.26 10.21
C LEU A 534 30.16 1.90 10.68
N LEU A 535 29.41 1.20 11.54
CA LEU A 535 29.81 -0.10 12.10
C LEU A 535 29.75 -1.23 11.07
N VAL A 536 28.79 -1.20 10.15
CA VAL A 536 28.73 -2.14 9.02
C VAL A 536 29.90 -1.91 8.06
N ALA A 537 30.21 -0.66 7.75
CA ALA A 537 31.32 -0.31 6.88
C ALA A 537 32.70 -0.61 7.50
N ASN A 538 32.80 -0.58 8.84
CA ASN A 538 34.06 -0.78 9.57
C ASN A 538 33.96 -1.90 10.62
N PRO A 539 34.05 -3.18 10.22
CA PRO A 539 33.97 -4.32 11.16
C PRO A 539 35.03 -4.28 12.27
N ARG A 540 36.20 -3.69 12.03
CA ARG A 540 37.25 -3.48 13.05
C ARG A 540 36.83 -2.50 14.14
N LEU A 541 36.01 -1.50 13.80
CA LEU A 541 35.48 -0.55 14.78
C LEU A 541 34.43 -1.23 15.66
N LEU A 542 33.60 -2.09 15.08
CA LEU A 542 32.64 -2.91 15.82
C LEU A 542 33.35 -3.86 16.80
N ASP A 543 34.41 -4.54 16.35
CA ASP A 543 35.27 -5.39 17.19
C ASP A 543 35.86 -4.60 18.38
N LEU A 544 36.49 -3.45 18.10
CA LEU A 544 37.04 -2.57 19.13
C LEU A 544 35.98 -2.17 20.16
N LEU A 545 34.81 -1.77 19.70
CA LEU A 545 33.72 -1.33 20.57
C LEU A 545 33.22 -2.46 21.46
N VAL A 546 32.99 -3.66 20.90
CA VAL A 546 32.56 -4.86 21.64
C VAL A 546 33.59 -5.25 22.69
N LYS A 547 34.87 -5.37 22.31
CA LYS A 547 35.94 -5.72 23.24
C LYS A 547 36.14 -4.66 24.33
N THR A 548 35.90 -3.39 24.04
CA THR A 548 35.99 -2.32 25.04
C THR A 548 34.90 -2.46 26.10
N PHE A 549 33.67 -2.75 25.68
CA PHE A 549 32.56 -3.00 26.60
C PHE A 549 32.75 -4.27 27.43
N ASP A 550 33.41 -5.28 26.87
CA ASP A 550 33.74 -6.54 27.55
C ASP A 550 34.89 -6.36 28.56
N ALA A 551 35.96 -5.67 28.16
CA ALA A 551 37.19 -5.56 28.94
C ALA A 551 37.14 -4.49 30.05
N SER A 552 36.35 -3.41 29.88
CA SER A 552 36.37 -2.30 30.84
C SER A 552 35.05 -1.57 30.97
N ARG A 553 34.38 -1.77 32.12
CA ARG A 553 33.19 -1.02 32.51
C ARG A 553 33.44 0.50 32.55
N PHE A 554 34.62 0.93 33.02
CA PHE A 554 34.97 2.34 33.07
C PHE A 554 35.03 2.97 31.67
N ALA A 555 35.71 2.31 30.72
CA ALA A 555 35.80 2.81 29.35
C ALA A 555 34.44 2.76 28.65
N GLY A 556 33.65 1.72 28.88
CA GLY A 556 32.29 1.62 28.37
C GLY A 556 31.37 2.73 28.87
N ASP A 557 31.33 2.99 30.18
CA ASP A 557 30.54 4.09 30.75
C ASP A 557 31.04 5.47 30.26
N LEU A 558 32.34 5.63 30.02
CA LEU A 558 32.89 6.87 29.45
C LEU A 558 32.47 7.07 27.99
N LEU A 559 32.50 6.01 27.17
CA LEU A 559 32.02 6.02 25.79
C LEU A 559 30.52 6.30 25.70
N ILE A 560 29.72 5.71 26.58
CA ILE A 560 28.27 5.99 26.64
C ILE A 560 28.02 7.45 27.02
N ARG A 561 28.80 8.02 27.97
CA ARG A 561 28.66 9.44 28.36
C ARG A 561 29.14 10.41 27.29
N ARG A 562 30.11 10.02 26.45
CA ARG A 562 30.70 10.86 25.39
C ARG A 562 30.95 10.04 24.11
N PRO A 563 29.90 9.70 23.35
CA PRO A 563 30.00 8.79 22.21
C PRO A 563 30.94 9.27 21.09
N GLN A 564 31.01 10.59 20.87
CA GLN A 564 31.90 11.22 19.90
C GLN A 564 33.39 10.90 20.12
N LEU A 565 33.82 10.54 21.33
CA LEU A 565 35.20 10.16 21.60
C LEU A 565 35.63 8.91 20.81
N LEU A 566 34.71 8.03 20.44
CA LEU A 566 35.01 6.85 19.63
C LEU A 566 35.63 7.27 18.29
N GLU A 567 34.96 8.17 17.56
CA GLU A 567 35.43 8.67 16.26
C GLU A 567 36.65 9.59 16.41
N GLU A 568 36.65 10.49 17.40
CA GLU A 568 37.78 11.41 17.64
C GLU A 568 39.10 10.70 17.97
N ILE A 569 39.02 9.54 18.62
CA ILE A 569 40.20 8.74 18.97
C ILE A 569 40.62 7.87 17.79
N THR A 570 39.66 7.23 17.11
CA THR A 570 39.96 6.28 16.02
C THR A 570 40.37 6.97 14.71
N ARG A 571 39.98 8.24 14.50
CA ARG A 571 40.46 9.05 13.37
C ARG A 571 41.84 9.67 13.58
N ASP A 572 42.40 9.61 14.80
CA ASP A 572 43.73 10.16 15.07
C ASP A 572 44.79 9.24 14.43
N PRO A 573 45.57 9.69 13.43
CA PRO A 573 46.52 8.82 12.73
C PRO A 573 47.63 8.32 13.66
N THR A 574 47.87 9.01 14.79
CA THR A 574 48.83 8.58 15.81
C THR A 574 48.14 7.77 16.93
N PHE A 575 46.96 7.19 16.67
CA PHE A 575 46.17 6.49 17.70
C PHE A 575 46.96 5.36 18.36
N SER A 576 47.71 4.59 17.57
CA SER A 576 48.55 3.47 18.04
C SER A 576 49.80 3.90 18.82
N ASP A 577 50.25 5.14 18.68
CA ASP A 577 51.63 5.51 19.05
C ASP A 577 51.78 5.79 20.56
N ALA A 578 52.96 5.59 21.10
CA ALA A 578 53.27 6.12 22.43
C ALA A 578 53.43 7.65 22.33
N ARG A 579 52.89 8.39 23.29
CA ARG A 579 52.98 9.86 23.31
C ARG A 579 53.97 10.30 24.37
N SER A 580 54.87 11.21 23.98
CA SER A 580 55.81 11.83 24.92
C SER A 580 55.11 12.88 25.79
N ILE A 581 55.68 13.22 26.94
CA ILE A 581 55.18 14.31 27.80
C ILE A 581 55.10 15.63 27.02
N ALA A 582 56.12 15.93 26.21
CA ALA A 582 56.13 17.14 25.37
C ALA A 582 54.96 17.16 24.37
N GLU A 583 54.60 16.03 23.78
CA GLU A 583 53.45 15.95 22.89
C GLU A 583 52.12 16.08 23.64
N HIS A 584 52.02 15.49 24.84
CA HIS A 584 50.85 15.66 25.69
C HIS A 584 50.61 17.13 26.05
N LEU A 585 51.66 17.86 26.43
CA LEU A 585 51.58 19.29 26.73
C LEU A 585 51.17 20.11 25.51
N ARG A 586 51.81 19.90 24.34
CA ARG A 586 51.43 20.61 23.10
C ARG A 586 49.96 20.43 22.71
N ARG A 587 49.44 19.20 22.81
CA ARG A 587 48.04 18.91 22.49
C ARG A 587 47.09 19.51 23.55
N LEU A 588 47.50 19.56 24.80
CA LEU A 588 46.71 20.20 25.86
C LEU A 588 46.65 21.72 25.66
N ASP A 589 47.76 22.36 25.31
CA ASP A 589 47.83 23.80 24.99
C ASP A 589 46.93 24.15 23.81
N SER A 590 46.89 23.28 22.78
CA SER A 590 46.02 23.46 21.61
C SER A 590 44.51 23.43 21.93
N LEU A 591 44.12 22.89 23.10
CA LEU A 591 42.73 22.89 23.57
C LEU A 591 42.38 24.13 24.39
N GLY A 592 43.30 25.09 24.56
CA GLY A 592 43.05 26.36 25.25
C GLY A 592 42.96 26.22 26.78
N ALA A 593 43.67 25.25 27.37
CA ALA A 593 43.77 25.15 28.82
C ALA A 593 44.40 26.44 29.40
N SER A 594 43.80 26.99 30.45
CA SER A 594 44.32 28.17 31.15
C SER A 594 44.22 28.01 32.66
N ALA A 595 44.93 28.85 33.41
CA ALA A 595 44.89 28.85 34.87
C ALA A 595 43.47 29.04 35.46
N PHE A 596 42.53 29.57 34.67
CA PHE A 596 41.14 29.82 35.06
C PHE A 596 40.14 28.87 34.39
N HIS A 597 40.58 27.95 33.53
CA HIS A 597 39.71 27.03 32.78
C HIS A 597 40.29 25.60 32.73
N PHE A 598 39.84 24.75 33.66
CA PHE A 598 40.33 23.37 33.83
C PHE A 598 39.56 22.31 33.01
N ASP A 599 38.46 22.68 32.34
CA ASP A 599 37.66 21.73 31.57
C ASP A 599 38.42 21.07 30.40
N PRO A 600 39.30 21.77 29.67
CA PRO A 600 40.15 21.18 28.64
C PRO A 600 41.09 20.12 29.23
N ILE A 601 41.60 20.33 30.45
CA ILE A 601 42.45 19.37 31.15
C ILE A 601 41.66 18.11 31.50
N ARG A 602 40.44 18.28 32.02
CA ARG A 602 39.54 17.15 32.36
C ARG A 602 39.16 16.36 31.11
N ALA A 603 38.78 17.05 30.03
CA ALA A 603 38.43 16.43 28.76
C ALA A 603 39.63 15.70 28.13
N TYR A 604 40.81 16.34 28.15
CA TYR A 604 42.04 15.75 27.64
C TYR A 604 42.43 14.48 28.41
N ARG A 605 42.40 14.53 29.75
CA ARG A 605 42.65 13.36 30.60
C ARG A 605 41.70 12.22 30.26
N GLN A 606 40.40 12.48 30.18
CA GLN A 606 39.40 11.46 29.84
C GLN A 606 39.66 10.86 28.45
N ARG A 607 39.94 11.69 27.45
CA ARG A 607 40.28 11.25 26.09
C ARG A 607 41.55 10.39 26.08
N GLN A 608 42.60 10.77 26.79
CA GLN A 608 43.85 10.00 26.82
C GLN A 608 43.68 8.68 27.57
N ILE A 609 42.95 8.64 28.69
CA ILE A 609 42.67 7.39 29.41
C ILE A 609 41.91 6.44 28.50
N LEU A 610 40.85 6.93 27.83
CA LEU A 610 40.09 6.11 26.90
C LEU A 610 40.95 5.61 25.73
N ARG A 611 41.78 6.48 25.15
CA ARG A 611 42.71 6.10 24.08
C ARG A 611 43.67 4.99 24.52
N MET A 612 44.23 5.07 25.72
CA MET A 612 45.12 4.04 26.26
C MET A 612 44.37 2.71 26.41
N VAL A 613 43.16 2.72 26.99
CA VAL A 613 42.35 1.50 27.12
C VAL A 613 41.99 0.91 25.74
N LEU A 614 41.53 1.73 24.79
CA LEU A 614 41.22 1.28 23.42
C LEU A 614 42.45 0.68 22.73
N ARG A 615 43.62 1.32 22.91
CA ARG A 615 44.90 0.82 22.38
C ARG A 615 45.27 -0.52 23.01
N ASP A 616 45.17 -0.65 24.33
CA ASP A 616 45.54 -1.86 25.05
C ASP A 616 44.61 -3.03 24.68
N VAL A 617 43.31 -2.77 24.52
CA VAL A 617 42.33 -3.75 24.02
C VAL A 617 42.70 -4.24 22.61
N LEU A 618 43.13 -3.35 21.71
CA LEU A 618 43.60 -3.74 20.36
C LEU A 618 44.93 -4.50 20.37
N HIS A 619 45.87 -4.12 21.24
CA HIS A 619 47.16 -4.80 21.34
C HIS A 619 47.04 -6.17 22.00
N SER A 620 46.15 -6.33 22.98
CA SER A 620 45.83 -7.62 23.60
C SER A 620 45.18 -8.56 22.59
N ALA A 621 44.35 -8.04 21.68
CA ALA A 621 43.81 -8.79 20.55
C ALA A 621 44.89 -9.23 19.55
N ARG A 622 45.91 -8.40 19.28
CA ARG A 622 47.08 -8.75 18.43
C ARG A 622 47.97 -9.82 19.06
N LEU A 623 48.14 -9.81 20.38
CA LEU A 623 48.91 -10.83 21.11
C LEU A 623 48.20 -12.19 21.13
N ALA A 624 46.86 -12.21 21.18
CA ALA A 624 46.06 -13.42 21.12
C ALA A 624 45.94 -14.04 19.70
N THR A 625 46.26 -13.28 18.64
CA THR A 625 46.09 -13.68 17.23
C THR A 625 47.41 -13.71 16.46
N SER A 626 48.53 -14.05 17.11
CA SER A 626 49.84 -14.16 16.45
C SER A 626 49.95 -15.40 15.54
N SER A 627 49.20 -15.41 14.44
CA SER A 627 49.68 -15.83 13.12
C SER A 627 49.11 -14.89 12.06
N THR A 628 49.98 -13.98 11.59
CA THR A 628 49.88 -13.15 10.37
C THR A 628 48.71 -12.16 10.25
N PHE A 629 49.02 -10.86 10.24
CA PHE A 629 48.79 -9.92 9.13
C PHE A 629 49.05 -8.49 9.62
N GLY A 630 50.14 -7.90 9.13
CA GLY A 630 50.47 -6.49 9.31
C GLY A 630 49.94 -5.63 8.18
N ALA A 631 49.94 -4.33 8.47
CA ALA A 631 49.69 -3.18 7.60
C ALA A 631 48.22 -2.81 7.31
N GLU A 632 48.02 -1.48 7.26
CA GLU A 632 46.81 -0.72 6.97
C GLU A 632 45.82 -0.56 8.14
N LEU A 633 46.16 0.44 8.98
CA LEU A 633 45.24 1.23 9.80
C LEU A 633 45.05 2.58 9.11
#